data_AF-A0A964KRD7-F1
#
_entry.id   AF-A0A964KRD7-F1
#
_cell.length_a   1.000
_cell.length_b   1.000
_cell.length_c   1.000
_cell.angle_alpha   90.00
_cell.angle_beta   90.00
_cell.angle_gamma   90.00
#
_symmetry.space_group_name_H-M   'P 1'
#
loop_
_entity.id
_entity.type
_entity.pdbx_description
1 polymer ?
#
loop_
_entity_poly.entity_id
_entity_poly.type
_entity_poly.pdbx_seq_one_letter_code
_entity_poly.pdbx_strand_id
1 'polypeptide(L)'
;MAIETKAIGTKTPLALRELSLPVTGMTCASCVMHVEKAIKRVKGVVSVDVNLATEKATVAFDPATATLPSMRTAVERAGYGLLTERATLPAAEEAEQELKDEAGRGRALRWTAIQAVAALAAGLFAMALMFLPHWFYLPWWRWSEEDVRPLLFFVATPIQAWAGWRFYQAAWAAGRYGQTNMNTLIALGTLVAWAYSTMVTFGGDFIHSSGLMSEAYFDSGLIIIAFMLVGRYLEDRAKSQTSGAIKKLLGLQPKTATVVVEGEEVQIPIDRVQPGDLIRVRPGEKVAVDGVVVEGQSAVDESMLTGESVPVDKRAGDDVIGATLNTSGSLIFRATRVGTDTALAQIVRLVQQAQGGKAPIQRLADTIAGYFVPAVLGIAVLTFLVWFLLGPEPRFNLGLIAMVSVLIIACPCAMGLATPTAIMVGTGKGAEIGLLIRGGEALETARRLTTVVLDKTGTLTQGRPIVTECVPVTGIDESDLLSWAAAVELGSEHPLGRAVVEAARARGLEVGGAQNFRATAGGGVSGMVDGATVLVGRPGFLSDSGISLDGLGSLGERLAVDGKTPLYVAVDGRPAGLIALADTVKPESRHAVAELKALGLDVWMLTGDTRATAEAIARQIGIDQVLAEVHPDQKAEQVRSLQAQGAVVAMVGDGVNDAPALAQADLGIAIGTGADVAVEASDITLVGGDPHGVAAAIALSRRTVATIKSNLFWAFAYNVLLIPVAAGGLYLLTGDLLNPGLAAAAMALSSVSVVTNSLRLRSFRRPAPGEVLTNPGLADRIRDVGYLAGIAAVAISIAVGGYGWSRSNAAALPTIPVSAQSFKYDPATVRIAAQPGDLVRVVFTNHDSAFHDWTVAGIPDAHVNARPGQTATATFRIYASGTYELWCTVLGHREAGMAGTLIIEPLPTTTNHYIEEE
;
A
#
# COMPACT_ATOMS: atom_id res chain seq x y z
N MET A 1 -63.10 -8.29 32.64
CA MET A 1 -61.95 -8.99 32.04
C MET A 1 -61.57 -8.24 30.78
N ALA A 2 -60.52 -7.43 30.85
CA ALA A 2 -60.06 -6.59 29.76
C ALA A 2 -59.01 -7.33 28.92
N ILE A 3 -59.08 -7.15 27.61
CA ILE A 3 -58.18 -7.71 26.61
C ILE A 3 -56.96 -6.79 26.50
N GLU A 4 -55.78 -7.29 26.83
CA GLU A 4 -54.50 -6.59 26.64
C GLU A 4 -53.96 -6.84 25.22
N THR A 5 -53.97 -5.78 24.43
CA THR A 5 -53.33 -5.73 23.11
C THR A 5 -51.82 -5.60 23.28
N LYS A 6 -51.08 -6.68 22.95
CA LYS A 6 -49.62 -6.71 22.98
C LYS A 6 -49.09 -5.90 21.78
N ALA A 7 -48.55 -4.71 22.07
CA ALA A 7 -47.91 -3.86 21.06
C ALA A 7 -46.69 -4.58 20.45
N ILE A 8 -46.79 -4.86 19.15
CA ILE A 8 -45.67 -5.29 18.32
C ILE A 8 -44.78 -4.05 18.16
N GLY A 9 -43.66 -4.02 18.88
CA GLY A 9 -42.63 -2.99 18.72
C GLY A 9 -42.02 -3.10 17.33
N THR A 10 -42.47 -2.26 16.42
CA THR A 10 -41.79 -1.94 15.17
C THR A 10 -40.40 -1.42 15.51
N LYS A 11 -39.35 -2.19 15.21
CA LYS A 11 -37.98 -1.65 15.14
C LYS A 11 -37.94 -0.68 13.97
N THR A 12 -38.10 0.61 14.26
CA THR A 12 -37.73 1.67 13.32
C THR A 12 -36.29 1.43 12.89
N PRO A 13 -35.95 1.44 11.59
CA PRO A 13 -34.56 1.36 11.16
C PRO A 13 -33.81 2.52 11.81
N LEU A 14 -32.79 2.22 12.61
CA LEU A 14 -31.88 3.25 13.13
C LEU A 14 -31.28 3.94 11.90
N ALA A 15 -31.59 5.23 11.70
CA ALA A 15 -30.95 6.05 10.68
C ALA A 15 -29.50 6.30 11.10
N LEU A 16 -28.65 5.30 10.85
CA LEU A 16 -27.23 5.38 11.11
C LEU A 16 -26.64 6.46 10.22
N ARG A 17 -25.85 7.35 10.82
CA ARG A 17 -25.11 8.38 10.10
C ARG A 17 -23.67 7.93 9.95
N GLU A 18 -23.16 8.00 8.74
CA GLU A 18 -21.76 7.76 8.44
C GLU A 18 -21.01 9.09 8.26
N LEU A 19 -19.87 9.24 8.93
CA LEU A 19 -19.01 10.42 8.80
C LEU A 19 -17.54 9.99 8.76
N SER A 20 -16.77 10.63 7.87
CA SER A 20 -15.32 10.52 7.82
C SER A 20 -14.69 11.72 8.51
N LEU A 21 -13.95 11.47 9.60
CA LEU A 21 -13.37 12.49 10.47
C LEU A 21 -11.84 12.42 10.40
N PRO A 22 -11.12 13.52 10.09
CA PRO A 22 -9.67 13.52 10.12
C PRO A 22 -9.11 13.27 11.53
N VAL A 23 -8.07 12.46 11.61
CA VAL A 23 -7.39 12.08 12.86
C VAL A 23 -5.92 12.48 12.79
N THR A 24 -5.43 13.19 13.80
CA THR A 24 -4.03 13.63 13.88
C THR A 24 -3.23 12.82 14.91
N GLY A 25 -1.92 12.68 14.66
CA GLY A 25 -1.00 12.00 15.58
C GLY A 25 -0.82 10.49 15.37
N MET A 26 -1.50 9.90 14.39
CA MET A 26 -1.30 8.48 14.05
C MET A 26 0.00 8.30 13.28
N THR A 27 0.84 7.34 13.69
CA THR A 27 2.16 7.12 13.07
C THR A 27 2.47 5.66 12.77
N CYS A 28 1.61 4.72 13.17
CA CYS A 28 1.81 3.29 12.95
C CYS A 28 0.50 2.52 13.08
N ALA A 29 0.52 1.25 12.67
CA ALA A 29 -0.53 0.25 12.84
C ALA A 29 -1.15 0.23 14.26
N SER A 30 -0.31 0.25 15.30
CA SER A 30 -0.76 0.29 16.70
C SER A 30 -1.61 1.54 16.99
N CYS A 31 -1.26 2.71 16.45
CA CYS A 31 -2.05 3.92 16.63
C CYS A 31 -3.47 3.77 16.06
N VAL A 32 -3.59 3.15 14.89
CA VAL A 32 -4.87 2.91 14.23
C VAL A 32 -5.77 2.05 15.12
N MET A 33 -5.27 0.91 15.60
CA MET A 33 -6.03 0.03 16.50
C MET A 33 -6.50 0.74 17.77
N HIS A 34 -5.68 1.66 18.29
CA HIS A 34 -6.01 2.39 19.51
C HIS A 34 -7.12 3.42 19.28
N VAL A 35 -7.04 4.21 18.21
CA VAL A 35 -8.10 5.13 17.81
C VAL A 35 -9.39 4.37 17.53
N GLU A 36 -9.32 3.23 16.83
CA GLU A 36 -10.50 2.40 16.58
C GLU A 36 -11.16 1.91 17.86
N LYS A 37 -10.38 1.33 18.78
CA LYS A 37 -10.89 0.88 20.09
C LYS A 37 -11.48 2.04 20.88
N ALA A 38 -10.89 3.23 20.79
CA ALA A 38 -11.37 4.40 21.51
C ALA A 38 -12.75 4.85 21.00
N ILE A 39 -12.90 5.00 19.68
CA ILE A 39 -14.18 5.41 19.07
C ILE A 39 -15.23 4.30 19.22
N LYS A 40 -14.86 3.04 19.01
CA LYS A 40 -15.78 1.89 19.14
C LYS A 40 -16.32 1.67 20.56
N ARG A 41 -15.63 2.17 21.59
CA ARG A 41 -16.11 2.14 22.99
C ARG A 41 -17.19 3.20 23.26
N VAL A 42 -17.37 4.19 22.39
CA VAL A 42 -18.42 5.19 22.54
C VAL A 42 -19.78 4.54 22.27
N LYS A 43 -20.69 4.60 23.24
CA LYS A 43 -22.04 4.03 23.12
C LYS A 43 -22.79 4.71 21.97
N GLY A 44 -23.33 3.91 21.05
CA GLY A 44 -24.01 4.41 19.85
C GLY A 44 -23.19 4.29 18.56
N VAL A 45 -21.88 4.00 18.66
CA VAL A 45 -21.04 3.68 17.50
C VAL A 45 -21.27 2.22 17.10
N VAL A 46 -21.62 1.99 15.83
CA VAL A 46 -21.90 0.66 15.26
C VAL A 46 -20.66 0.09 14.58
N SER A 47 -20.02 0.90 13.73
CA SER A 47 -18.78 0.53 13.05
C SER A 47 -17.82 1.72 13.01
N VAL A 48 -16.54 1.38 12.99
CA VAL A 48 -15.40 2.30 12.96
C VAL A 48 -14.33 1.65 12.11
N ASP A 49 -13.85 2.38 11.13
CA ASP A 49 -12.69 2.02 10.33
C ASP A 49 -11.74 3.22 10.31
N VAL A 50 -10.50 3.01 10.74
CA VAL A 50 -9.49 4.07 10.79
C VAL A 50 -8.39 3.76 9.80
N ASN A 51 -8.06 4.76 9.00
CA ASN A 51 -7.07 4.64 7.96
C ASN A 51 -5.85 5.52 8.21
N LEU A 52 -4.68 4.87 8.28
CA LEU A 52 -3.40 5.55 8.51
C LEU A 52 -2.90 6.31 7.27
N ALA A 53 -3.24 5.85 6.08
CA ALA A 53 -2.79 6.43 4.82
C ALA A 53 -3.51 7.76 4.54
N THR A 54 -4.81 7.82 4.80
CA THR A 54 -5.62 9.03 4.62
C THR A 54 -5.75 9.88 5.88
N GLU A 55 -5.24 9.38 7.02
CA GLU A 55 -5.35 10.02 8.34
C GLU A 55 -6.83 10.36 8.70
N LYS A 56 -7.75 9.44 8.40
CA LYS A 56 -9.20 9.62 8.59
C LYS A 56 -9.81 8.42 9.34
N ALA A 57 -10.84 8.68 10.14
CA ALA A 57 -11.68 7.70 10.80
C ALA A 57 -13.09 7.78 10.22
N THR A 58 -13.54 6.71 9.58
CA THR A 58 -14.92 6.56 9.10
C THR A 58 -15.74 5.89 10.18
N VAL A 59 -16.80 6.54 10.62
CA VAL A 59 -17.62 6.13 11.77
C VAL A 59 -19.08 6.04 11.34
N ALA A 60 -19.69 4.86 11.50
CA ALA A 60 -21.15 4.72 11.44
C ALA A 60 -21.70 4.71 12.88
N PHE A 61 -22.55 5.68 13.19
CA PHE A 61 -23.09 5.84 14.53
C PHE A 61 -24.55 6.27 14.53
N ASP A 62 -25.23 5.96 15.62
CA ASP A 62 -26.57 6.45 15.89
C ASP A 62 -26.47 7.90 16.45
N PRO A 63 -26.96 8.90 15.70
CA PRO A 63 -26.88 10.30 16.13
C PRO A 63 -27.72 10.60 17.39
N ALA A 64 -28.65 9.72 17.78
CA ALA A 64 -29.40 9.87 19.03
C ALA A 64 -28.58 9.50 20.28
N THR A 65 -27.53 8.69 20.14
CA THR A 65 -26.76 8.16 21.27
C THR A 65 -25.27 8.52 21.25
N ALA A 66 -24.67 8.75 20.08
CA ALA A 66 -23.28 9.17 19.94
C ALA A 66 -23.17 10.56 19.30
N THR A 67 -22.35 11.43 19.89
CA THR A 67 -22.12 12.80 19.40
C THR A 67 -20.67 13.02 19.00
N LEU A 68 -20.42 13.92 18.03
CA LEU A 68 -19.05 14.26 17.58
C LEU A 68 -18.11 14.69 18.73
N PRO A 69 -18.54 15.50 19.73
CA PRO A 69 -17.70 15.82 20.88
C PRO A 69 -17.34 14.58 21.72
N SER A 70 -18.27 13.65 21.92
CA SER A 70 -18.00 12.43 22.70
C SER A 70 -16.94 11.54 22.03
N MET A 71 -16.97 11.46 20.69
CA MET A 71 -15.94 10.78 19.91
C MET A 71 -14.60 11.51 19.97
N ARG A 72 -14.59 12.85 19.85
CA ARG A 72 -13.38 13.68 19.99
C ARG A 72 -12.69 13.43 21.34
N THR A 73 -13.44 13.51 22.44
CA THR A 73 -12.92 13.25 23.78
C THR A 73 -12.40 11.81 23.92
N ALA A 74 -13.04 10.81 23.32
CA ALA A 74 -12.55 9.44 23.36
C ALA A 74 -11.19 9.28 22.63
N VAL A 75 -11.03 9.94 21.48
CA VAL A 75 -9.79 9.92 20.69
C VAL A 75 -8.67 10.72 21.37
N GLU A 76 -8.99 11.87 21.98
CA GLU A 76 -8.04 12.66 22.80
C GLU A 76 -7.58 11.88 24.04
N ARG A 77 -8.49 11.14 24.67
CA ARG A 77 -8.15 10.18 25.74
C ARG A 77 -7.33 8.98 25.26
N ALA A 78 -7.24 8.73 23.96
CA ALA A 78 -6.31 7.76 23.41
C ALA A 78 -4.97 8.39 23.01
N GLY A 79 -4.82 9.72 23.14
CA GLY A 79 -3.60 10.46 22.80
C GLY A 79 -3.55 10.99 21.37
N TYR A 80 -4.68 11.07 20.67
CA TYR A 80 -4.79 11.49 19.26
C TYR A 80 -5.76 12.67 19.12
N GLY A 81 -5.70 13.42 18.01
CA GLY A 81 -6.66 14.49 17.72
C GLY A 81 -7.75 14.03 16.76
N LEU A 82 -9.00 14.48 16.94
CA LEU A 82 -10.11 14.25 16.01
C LEU A 82 -10.71 15.58 15.54
N LEU A 83 -10.51 15.92 14.27
CA LEU A 83 -10.91 17.21 13.71
C LEU A 83 -12.38 17.19 13.26
N THR A 84 -13.31 17.35 14.20
CA THR A 84 -14.75 17.25 13.91
C THR A 84 -15.34 18.48 13.19
N GLU A 85 -14.65 19.62 13.21
CA GLU A 85 -15.08 20.88 12.55
C GLU A 85 -14.98 20.81 11.01
N ARG A 86 -14.20 19.85 10.50
CA ARG A 86 -13.98 19.69 9.06
C ARG A 86 -15.16 19.07 8.32
N ALA A 87 -15.95 18.24 9.01
CA ALA A 87 -17.09 17.53 8.44
C ALA A 87 -18.31 18.44 8.18
N THR A 88 -18.22 19.73 8.53
CA THR A 88 -19.30 20.72 8.41
C THR A 88 -18.93 21.88 7.48
N LEU A 89 -17.77 21.84 6.81
CA LEU A 89 -17.32 22.90 5.92
C LEU A 89 -18.06 22.85 4.56
N PRO A 90 -18.42 24.01 3.97
CA PRO A 90 -18.86 24.09 2.58
C PRO A 90 -17.76 23.63 1.60
N ALA A 91 -18.14 23.04 0.45
CA ALA A 91 -17.21 22.46 -0.53
C ALA A 91 -16.10 23.42 -1.03
N ALA A 92 -16.41 24.72 -1.16
CA ALA A 92 -15.42 25.74 -1.56
C ALA A 92 -14.36 25.99 -0.47
N GLU A 93 -14.77 26.03 0.81
CA GLU A 93 -13.85 26.15 1.94
C GLU A 93 -13.07 24.85 2.16
N GLU A 94 -13.68 23.69 1.89
CA GLU A 94 -13.01 22.40 1.94
C GLU A 94 -11.86 22.32 0.92
N ALA A 95 -12.10 22.75 -0.33
CA ALA A 95 -11.07 22.81 -1.37
C ALA A 95 -9.93 23.79 -1.04
N GLU A 96 -10.23 24.94 -0.44
CA GLU A 96 -9.22 25.90 0.00
C GLU A 96 -8.40 25.37 1.20
N GLN A 97 -9.07 24.71 2.15
CA GLN A 97 -8.40 24.02 3.26
C GLN A 97 -7.51 22.89 2.76
N GLU A 98 -7.93 22.16 1.73
CA GLU A 98 -7.16 21.04 1.15
C GLU A 98 -5.87 21.55 0.48
N LEU A 99 -5.94 22.68 -0.24
CA LEU A 99 -4.77 23.36 -0.79
C LEU A 99 -3.80 23.88 0.30
N LYS A 100 -4.34 24.42 1.40
CA LYS A 100 -3.53 24.86 2.57
C LYS A 100 -2.85 23.68 3.26
N ASP A 101 -3.54 22.56 3.37
CA ASP A 101 -3.00 21.31 3.91
C ASP A 101 -1.90 20.73 3.03
N GLU A 102 -2.05 20.79 1.70
CA GLU A 102 -1.00 20.36 0.77
C GLU A 102 0.29 21.19 0.95
N ALA A 103 0.15 22.52 1.02
CA ALA A 103 1.28 23.41 1.30
C ALA A 103 1.88 23.16 2.71
N GLY A 104 1.03 22.81 3.68
CA GLY A 104 1.45 22.35 5.02
C GLY A 104 2.26 21.06 4.99
N ARG A 105 1.81 20.04 4.24
CA ARG A 105 2.47 18.72 4.11
C ARG A 105 3.85 18.83 3.48
N GLY A 106 4.00 19.62 2.42
CA GLY A 106 5.30 19.87 1.80
C GLY A 106 6.30 20.53 2.76
N ARG A 107 5.84 21.46 3.59
CA ARG A 107 6.66 22.09 4.65
C ARG A 107 7.01 21.09 5.75
N ALA A 108 6.07 20.26 6.20
CA ALA A 108 6.31 19.24 7.23
C ALA A 108 7.33 18.17 6.77
N LEU A 109 7.28 17.76 5.50
CA LEU A 109 8.27 16.87 4.88
C LEU A 109 9.67 17.49 4.88
N ARG A 110 9.78 18.76 4.43
CA ARG A 110 11.05 19.50 4.47
C ARG A 110 11.56 19.65 5.90
N TRP A 111 10.68 19.95 6.85
CA TRP A 111 11.05 20.09 8.26
C TRP A 111 11.58 18.79 8.86
N THR A 112 10.93 17.66 8.56
CA THR A 112 11.41 16.34 8.99
C THR A 112 12.75 15.99 8.35
N ALA A 113 12.97 16.34 7.07
CA ALA A 113 14.26 16.17 6.43
C ALA A 113 15.36 17.02 7.08
N ILE A 114 15.08 18.29 7.41
CA ILE A 114 16.02 19.17 8.11
C ILE A 114 16.36 18.58 9.49
N GLN A 115 15.37 18.11 10.25
CA GLN A 115 15.61 17.46 11.53
C GLN A 115 16.45 16.19 11.41
N ALA A 116 16.20 15.36 10.39
CA ALA A 116 16.96 14.16 10.12
C ALA A 116 18.43 14.49 9.77
N VAL A 117 18.64 15.45 8.87
CA VAL A 117 19.99 15.89 8.47
C VAL A 117 20.73 16.54 9.62
N ALA A 118 20.07 17.40 10.40
CA ALA A 118 20.67 18.03 11.58
C ALA A 118 21.07 17.00 12.63
N ALA A 119 20.22 16.00 12.90
CA ALA A 119 20.54 14.92 13.82
C ALA A 119 21.69 14.03 13.30
N LEU A 120 21.69 13.71 12.01
CA LEU A 120 22.78 12.93 11.40
C LEU A 120 24.09 13.71 11.44
N ALA A 121 24.07 14.99 11.05
CA ALA A 121 25.24 15.85 11.06
C ALA A 121 25.79 16.03 12.48
N ALA A 122 24.93 16.21 13.48
CA ALA A 122 25.34 16.30 14.89
C ALA A 122 25.92 14.97 15.41
N GLY A 123 25.32 13.83 15.06
CA GLY A 123 25.84 12.51 15.42
C GLY A 123 27.18 12.20 14.74
N LEU A 124 27.30 12.48 13.43
CA LEU A 124 28.56 12.35 12.69
C LEU A 124 29.61 13.34 13.19
N PHE A 125 29.23 14.55 13.57
CA PHE A 125 30.12 15.52 14.21
C PHE A 125 30.62 15.00 15.56
N ALA A 126 29.73 14.43 16.39
CA ALA A 126 30.13 13.83 17.66
C ALA A 126 31.13 12.69 17.46
N MET A 127 30.86 11.81 16.50
CA MET A 127 31.77 10.73 16.12
C MET A 127 33.09 11.29 15.57
N ALA A 128 33.03 12.28 14.68
CA ALA A 128 34.20 12.92 14.09
C ALA A 128 35.09 13.58 15.16
N LEU A 129 34.49 14.29 16.11
CA LEU A 129 35.19 14.98 17.18
C LEU A 129 35.91 14.00 18.12
N MET A 130 35.31 12.83 18.35
CA MET A 130 35.87 11.78 19.20
C MET A 130 36.94 10.95 18.47
N PHE A 131 36.72 10.61 17.19
CA PHE A 131 37.55 9.64 16.45
C PHE A 131 38.56 10.26 15.47
N LEU A 132 38.27 11.39 14.80
CA LEU A 132 39.18 11.99 13.81
C LEU A 132 40.53 12.42 14.39
N PRO A 133 40.61 13.06 15.58
CA PRO A 133 41.91 13.43 16.15
C PRO A 133 42.80 12.23 16.40
N HIS A 134 42.18 11.11 16.82
CA HIS A 134 42.85 9.83 17.03
C HIS A 134 43.29 9.17 15.71
N TRP A 135 42.46 9.22 14.66
CA TRP A 135 42.73 8.59 13.37
C TRP A 135 43.71 9.36 12.47
N PHE A 136 43.65 10.69 12.47
CA PHE A 136 44.47 11.54 11.60
C PHE A 136 45.70 12.13 12.28
N TYR A 137 46.01 11.69 13.51
CA TYR A 137 47.25 12.05 14.21
C TYR A 137 47.46 13.56 14.29
N LEU A 138 46.41 14.33 14.60
CA LEU A 138 46.43 15.79 14.60
C LEU A 138 47.24 16.32 15.80
N PRO A 139 48.50 16.79 15.64
CA PRO A 139 49.41 17.07 16.76
C PRO A 139 49.00 18.29 17.59
N TRP A 140 48.14 19.15 17.03
CA TRP A 140 47.58 20.33 17.67
C TRP A 140 46.33 20.05 18.51
N TRP A 141 45.77 18.83 18.45
CA TRP A 141 44.57 18.47 19.20
C TRP A 141 44.94 18.20 20.66
N ARG A 142 44.58 19.12 21.56
CA ARG A 142 44.93 19.08 23.00
C ARG A 142 43.76 18.72 23.92
N TRP A 143 42.58 18.45 23.37
CA TRP A 143 41.38 18.18 24.17
C TRP A 143 41.33 16.69 24.51
N SER A 144 41.26 16.38 25.79
CA SER A 144 41.04 15.02 26.29
C SER A 144 39.60 14.57 26.00
N GLU A 145 39.31 13.26 26.10
CA GLU A 145 37.93 12.78 25.98
C GLU A 145 37.00 13.42 27.02
N GLU A 146 37.51 13.72 28.21
CA GLU A 146 36.75 14.36 29.29
C GLU A 146 36.40 15.82 28.94
N ASP A 147 37.29 16.53 28.25
CA ASP A 147 37.04 17.90 27.77
C ASP A 147 36.01 17.95 26.63
N VAL A 148 35.97 16.90 25.81
CA VAL A 148 35.09 16.81 24.63
C VAL A 148 33.64 16.49 25.03
N ARG A 149 33.42 15.69 26.08
CA ARG A 149 32.07 15.21 26.46
C ARG A 149 31.06 16.30 26.84
N PRO A 150 31.42 17.35 27.61
CA PRO A 150 30.51 18.46 27.86
C PRO A 150 30.07 19.15 26.57
N LEU A 151 30.97 19.33 25.60
CA LEU A 151 30.62 19.87 24.29
C LEU A 151 29.64 18.95 23.55
N LEU A 152 29.87 17.64 23.57
CA LEU A 152 28.93 16.66 23.00
C LEU A 152 27.56 16.73 23.67
N PHE A 153 27.48 16.92 24.99
CA PHE A 153 26.22 17.11 25.70
C PHE A 153 25.47 18.37 25.20
N PHE A 154 26.17 19.50 25.02
CA PHE A 154 25.57 20.73 24.50
C PHE A 154 25.12 20.64 23.05
N VAL A 155 25.77 19.81 22.22
CA VAL A 155 25.33 19.52 20.85
C VAL A 155 24.16 18.54 20.83
N ALA A 156 24.23 17.48 21.63
CA ALA A 156 23.26 16.41 21.61
C ALA A 156 21.92 16.80 22.23
N THR A 157 21.93 17.54 23.35
CA THR A 157 20.72 17.86 24.11
C THR A 157 19.70 18.70 23.33
N PRO A 158 20.08 19.75 22.57
CA PRO A 158 19.14 20.48 21.73
C PRO A 158 18.52 19.60 20.63
N ILE A 159 19.32 18.75 19.98
CA ILE A 159 18.82 17.86 18.93
C ILE A 159 17.90 16.79 19.53
N GLN A 160 18.29 16.19 20.65
CA GLN A 160 17.47 15.27 21.44
C GLN A 160 16.11 15.90 21.76
N ALA A 161 16.11 17.13 22.29
CA ALA A 161 14.91 17.83 22.72
C ALA A 161 14.06 18.36 21.55
N TRP A 162 14.64 18.64 20.39
CA TRP A 162 13.93 19.20 19.22
C TRP A 162 13.54 18.14 18.19
N ALA A 163 14.51 17.39 17.68
CA ALA A 163 14.30 16.35 16.68
C ALA A 163 13.66 15.09 17.31
N GLY A 164 14.04 14.77 18.55
CA GLY A 164 13.48 13.65 19.31
C GLY A 164 12.09 13.89 19.93
N TRP A 165 11.69 15.17 20.08
CA TRP A 165 10.46 15.58 20.80
C TRP A 165 9.21 14.80 20.42
N ARG A 166 9.02 14.60 19.12
CA ARG A 166 7.86 13.89 18.55
C ARG A 166 7.75 12.45 19.08
N PHE A 167 8.88 11.76 19.26
CA PHE A 167 8.90 10.39 19.74
C PHE A 167 8.57 10.35 21.23
N TYR A 168 9.09 11.30 22.00
CA TYR A 168 8.81 11.42 23.44
C TYR A 168 7.35 11.75 23.72
N GLN A 169 6.78 12.72 22.99
CA GLN A 169 5.36 13.04 23.11
C GLN A 169 4.47 11.83 22.81
N ALA A 170 4.76 11.11 21.72
CA ALA A 170 3.97 9.94 21.32
C ALA A 170 4.15 8.75 22.28
N ALA A 171 5.36 8.52 22.80
CA ALA A 171 5.64 7.49 23.79
C ALA A 171 4.96 7.78 25.13
N TRP A 172 5.00 9.04 25.58
CA TRP A 172 4.36 9.49 26.80
C TRP A 172 2.84 9.43 26.73
N ALA A 173 2.27 9.83 25.59
CA ALA A 173 0.84 9.68 25.32
C ALA A 173 0.41 8.21 25.42
N ALA A 174 1.13 7.29 24.77
CA ALA A 174 0.84 5.86 24.86
C ALA A 174 0.99 5.31 26.30
N GLY A 175 2.08 5.68 26.98
CA GLY A 175 2.40 5.23 28.34
C GLY A 175 1.36 5.65 29.38
N ARG A 176 0.81 6.87 29.30
CA ARG A 176 -0.25 7.35 30.21
C ARG A 176 -1.50 6.47 30.21
N TYR A 177 -1.72 5.71 29.13
CA TYR A 177 -2.89 4.85 28.96
C TYR A 177 -2.54 3.35 29.03
N GLY A 178 -1.37 3.00 29.57
CA GLY A 178 -0.93 1.62 29.75
C GLY A 178 -0.57 0.90 28.44
N GLN A 179 -0.19 1.66 27.41
CA GLN A 179 0.10 1.15 26.07
C GLN A 179 1.55 1.40 25.67
N THR A 180 2.07 0.54 24.80
CA THR A 180 3.42 0.67 24.23
C THR A 180 3.35 0.60 22.71
N ASN A 181 4.16 1.39 22.02
CA ASN A 181 4.27 1.37 20.56
C ASN A 181 5.73 1.55 20.12
N MET A 182 5.96 1.66 18.80
CA MET A 182 7.30 1.89 18.24
C MET A 182 8.00 3.13 18.82
N ASN A 183 7.25 4.21 19.07
CA ASN A 183 7.81 5.43 19.65
C ASN A 183 8.29 5.19 21.09
N THR A 184 7.67 4.25 21.82
CA THR A 184 8.12 3.85 23.16
C THR A 184 9.53 3.22 23.12
N LEU A 185 9.81 2.35 22.15
CA LEU A 185 11.13 1.72 21.99
C LEU A 185 12.21 2.76 21.67
N ILE A 186 11.93 3.66 20.72
CA ILE A 186 12.84 4.73 20.31
C ILE A 186 13.09 5.68 21.49
N ALA A 187 12.01 6.13 22.13
CA ALA A 187 12.09 7.05 23.26
C ALA A 187 12.93 6.46 24.39
N LEU A 188 12.69 5.20 24.75
CA LEU A 188 13.46 4.52 25.80
C LEU A 188 14.94 4.40 25.40
N GLY A 189 15.24 3.92 24.19
CA GLY A 189 16.61 3.74 23.72
C GLY A 189 17.41 5.05 23.69
N THR A 190 16.84 6.12 23.13
CA THR A 190 17.55 7.41 23.01
C THR A 190 17.62 8.17 24.33
N LEU A 191 16.61 8.06 25.20
CA LEU A 191 16.66 8.66 26.53
C LEU A 191 17.64 7.93 27.44
N VAL A 192 17.71 6.60 27.38
CA VAL A 192 18.69 5.81 28.16
C VAL A 192 20.11 6.15 27.70
N ALA A 193 20.37 6.18 26.39
CA ALA A 193 21.67 6.56 25.85
C ALA A 193 22.08 7.97 26.29
N TRP A 194 21.18 8.94 26.19
CA TRP A 194 21.44 10.32 26.62
C TRP A 194 21.64 10.42 28.13
N ALA A 195 20.76 9.84 28.95
CA ALA A 195 20.84 9.92 30.41
C ALA A 195 22.12 9.27 30.95
N TYR A 196 22.50 8.11 30.41
CA TYR A 196 23.76 7.46 30.74
C TYR A 196 24.96 8.34 30.36
N SER A 197 24.95 8.90 29.15
CA SER A 197 26.03 9.78 28.67
C SER A 197 26.16 11.06 29.51
N THR A 198 25.04 11.66 29.92
CA THR A 198 25.00 12.81 30.82
C THR A 198 25.57 12.45 32.19
N MET A 199 25.19 11.30 32.74
CA MET A 199 25.72 10.80 34.01
C MET A 199 27.22 10.56 33.94
N VAL A 200 27.73 9.99 32.85
CA VAL A 200 29.18 9.81 32.60
C VAL A 200 29.89 11.16 32.45
N THR A 201 29.26 12.15 31.83
CA THR A 201 29.86 13.47 31.56
C THR A 201 30.01 14.33 32.82
N PHE A 202 29.03 14.28 33.73
CA PHE A 202 28.99 15.16 34.91
C PHE A 202 29.18 14.42 36.25
N GLY A 203 29.18 13.09 36.23
CA GLY A 203 29.26 12.24 37.42
C GLY A 203 30.61 11.56 37.62
N GLY A 204 31.71 12.13 37.10
CA GLY A 204 33.05 11.53 37.08
C GLY A 204 33.43 10.79 38.37
N ASP A 205 33.43 11.47 39.52
CA ASP A 205 33.82 10.87 40.82
C ASP A 205 32.95 9.66 41.21
N PHE A 206 31.64 9.71 40.90
CA PHE A 206 30.70 8.61 41.16
C PHE A 206 30.88 7.44 40.18
N ILE A 207 31.18 7.73 38.91
CA ILE A 207 31.42 6.74 37.86
C ILE A 207 32.72 5.98 38.13
N HIS A 208 33.80 6.72 38.44
CA HIS A 208 35.11 6.15 38.79
C HIS A 208 35.03 5.28 40.06
N SER A 209 34.28 5.72 41.08
CA SER A 209 34.06 4.93 42.31
C SER A 209 33.07 3.77 42.14
N SER A 210 32.19 3.79 41.12
CA SER A 210 31.19 2.73 40.86
C SER A 210 31.66 1.66 39.88
N GLY A 211 32.68 1.92 39.06
CA GLY A 211 33.27 0.93 38.14
C GLY A 211 32.53 0.81 36.81
N LEU A 212 31.79 1.85 36.45
CA LEU A 212 31.13 1.99 35.16
C LEU A 212 32.16 2.47 34.13
N MET A 213 32.05 2.04 32.85
CA MET A 213 32.95 2.59 31.83
C MET A 213 32.62 4.04 31.55
N SER A 214 33.67 4.82 31.32
CA SER A 214 33.59 6.24 31.02
C SER A 214 33.14 6.53 29.58
N GLU A 215 32.58 5.58 28.83
CA GLU A 215 32.17 5.83 27.43
C GLU A 215 30.84 6.57 27.35
N ALA A 216 30.76 7.62 26.52
CA ALA A 216 29.52 8.33 26.23
C ALA A 216 28.90 7.84 24.91
N TYR A 217 27.57 7.79 24.84
CA TYR A 217 26.77 7.33 23.70
C TYR A 217 25.88 8.43 23.11
N PHE A 218 26.28 9.70 23.22
CA PHE A 218 25.55 10.82 22.64
C PHE A 218 25.42 10.69 21.11
N ASP A 219 26.50 10.28 20.44
CA ASP A 219 26.55 10.00 19.00
C ASP A 219 25.51 8.95 18.58
N SER A 220 25.45 7.83 19.31
CA SER A 220 24.54 6.72 19.05
C SER A 220 23.08 7.18 19.17
N GLY A 221 22.74 7.91 20.23
CA GLY A 221 21.40 8.48 20.42
C GLY A 221 20.96 9.40 19.28
N LEU A 222 21.85 10.28 18.81
CA LEU A 222 21.58 11.20 17.71
C LEU A 222 21.43 10.48 16.37
N ILE A 223 22.29 9.50 16.10
CA ILE A 223 22.25 8.68 14.87
C ILE A 223 20.95 7.87 14.81
N ILE A 224 20.50 7.31 15.95
CA ILE A 224 19.20 6.62 16.04
C ILE A 224 18.06 7.59 15.68
N ILE A 225 18.01 8.78 16.30
CA ILE A 225 16.99 9.79 15.98
C ILE A 225 17.02 10.14 14.49
N ALA A 226 18.22 10.34 13.93
CA ALA A 226 18.39 10.67 12.52
C ALA A 226 17.82 9.60 11.59
N PHE A 227 18.21 8.34 11.76
CA PHE A 227 17.72 7.24 10.92
C PHE A 227 16.22 6.99 11.08
N MET A 228 15.68 7.14 12.29
CA MET A 228 14.23 7.07 12.50
C MET A 228 13.48 8.18 11.78
N LEU A 229 14.04 9.40 11.76
CA LEU A 229 13.47 10.52 11.01
C LEU A 229 13.60 10.34 9.49
N VAL A 230 14.69 9.75 9.01
CA VAL A 230 14.83 9.37 7.58
C VAL A 230 13.77 8.34 7.19
N GLY A 231 13.58 7.28 8.00
CA GLY A 231 12.53 6.29 7.78
C GLY A 231 11.15 6.94 7.70
N ARG A 232 10.85 7.85 8.63
CA ARG A 232 9.59 8.60 8.64
C ARG A 232 9.45 9.58 7.47
N TYR A 233 10.53 10.22 7.04
CA TYR A 233 10.52 11.05 5.85
C TYR A 233 10.21 10.23 4.59
N LEU A 234 10.82 9.06 4.45
CA LEU A 234 10.55 8.16 3.33
C LEU A 234 9.11 7.65 3.36
N GLU A 235 8.58 7.35 4.55
CA GLU A 235 7.17 7.02 4.77
C GLU A 235 6.23 8.13 4.31
N ASP A 236 6.39 9.33 4.87
CA ASP A 236 5.53 10.47 4.58
C ASP A 236 5.63 10.86 3.09
N ARG A 237 6.82 10.74 2.50
CA ARG A 237 7.06 10.97 1.06
C ARG A 237 6.38 9.91 0.20
N ALA A 238 6.46 8.64 0.57
CA ALA A 238 5.81 7.55 -0.15
C ALA A 238 4.30 7.77 -0.17
N LYS A 239 3.68 8.04 0.99
CA LYS A 239 2.25 8.39 1.12
C LYS A 239 1.87 9.61 0.29
N SER A 240 2.70 10.66 0.29
CA SER A 240 2.45 11.88 -0.50
C SER A 240 2.54 11.63 -2.01
N GLN A 241 3.48 10.80 -2.48
CA GLN A 241 3.63 10.50 -3.91
C GLN A 241 2.50 9.65 -4.47
N THR A 242 1.84 8.83 -3.64
CA THR A 242 0.74 7.96 -4.02
C THR A 242 -0.60 8.69 -4.08
N SER A 243 -0.81 9.74 -3.28
CA SER A 243 -1.90 10.72 -3.52
C SER A 243 -1.77 11.46 -4.86
N GLY A 244 -0.57 11.44 -5.47
CA GLY A 244 -0.31 12.03 -6.78
C GLY A 244 -1.08 11.40 -7.94
N ALA A 245 -1.49 10.13 -7.86
CA ALA A 245 -2.29 9.48 -8.90
C ALA A 245 -3.73 10.03 -8.92
N ILE A 246 -4.36 10.16 -7.74
CA ILE A 246 -5.65 10.85 -7.59
C ILE A 246 -5.51 12.32 -8.04
N LYS A 247 -4.41 12.98 -7.69
CA LYS A 247 -4.15 14.36 -8.12
C LYS A 247 -4.03 14.50 -9.64
N LYS A 248 -3.40 13.53 -10.32
CA LYS A 248 -3.35 13.50 -11.78
C LYS A 248 -4.76 13.39 -12.34
N LEU A 249 -5.61 12.49 -11.81
CA LEU A 249 -7.01 12.33 -12.20
C LEU A 249 -7.81 13.63 -12.00
N LEU A 250 -7.71 14.27 -10.83
CA LEU A 250 -8.33 15.58 -10.57
C LEU A 250 -7.82 16.68 -11.49
N GLY A 251 -6.52 16.67 -11.82
CA GLY A 251 -5.91 17.59 -12.78
C GLY A 251 -6.33 17.34 -14.23
N LEU A 252 -7.06 16.26 -14.53
CA LEU A 252 -7.60 16.03 -15.87
C LEU A 252 -8.83 16.91 -16.14
N GLN A 253 -9.59 17.28 -15.11
CA GLN A 253 -10.83 18.03 -15.27
C GLN A 253 -10.54 19.48 -15.72
N PRO A 254 -11.18 19.98 -16.80
CA PRO A 254 -11.06 21.37 -17.20
C PRO A 254 -11.75 22.29 -16.18
N LYS A 255 -11.24 23.52 -16.04
CA LYS A 255 -11.76 24.51 -15.08
C LYS A 255 -12.98 25.28 -15.60
N THR A 256 -13.15 25.30 -16.92
CA THR A 256 -14.20 26.04 -17.62
C THR A 256 -14.85 25.14 -18.68
N ALA A 257 -16.09 25.46 -19.03
CA ALA A 257 -16.85 24.84 -20.10
C ALA A 257 -17.43 25.93 -21.01
N THR A 258 -17.56 25.64 -22.30
CA THR A 258 -18.16 26.55 -23.29
C THR A 258 -19.60 26.12 -23.54
N VAL A 259 -20.55 26.82 -22.90
CA VAL A 259 -21.99 26.55 -23.03
C VAL A 259 -22.55 27.34 -24.21
N VAL A 260 -23.47 26.73 -24.96
CA VAL A 260 -24.18 27.33 -26.10
C VAL A 260 -25.58 27.75 -25.63
N VAL A 261 -25.82 29.06 -25.54
CA VAL A 261 -27.12 29.64 -25.14
C VAL A 261 -27.62 30.50 -26.30
N GLU A 262 -28.80 30.20 -26.83
CA GLU A 262 -29.40 30.92 -27.98
C GLU A 262 -28.49 31.04 -29.22
N GLY A 263 -27.57 30.08 -29.39
CA GLY A 263 -26.60 30.07 -30.50
C GLY A 263 -25.28 30.80 -30.21
N GLU A 264 -25.20 31.55 -29.10
CA GLU A 264 -23.96 32.19 -28.66
C GLU A 264 -23.14 31.28 -27.73
N GLU A 265 -21.82 31.32 -27.86
CA GLU A 265 -20.88 30.58 -27.01
C GLU A 265 -20.47 31.42 -25.79
N VAL A 266 -20.78 30.92 -24.58
CA VAL A 266 -20.41 31.56 -23.32
C VAL A 266 -19.52 30.63 -22.52
N GLN A 267 -18.34 31.10 -22.13
CA GLN A 267 -17.44 30.34 -21.27
C GLN A 267 -17.81 30.55 -19.80
N ILE A 268 -18.15 29.48 -19.09
CA ILE A 268 -18.48 29.51 -17.67
C ILE A 268 -17.54 28.62 -16.86
N PRO A 269 -17.34 28.91 -15.56
CA PRO A 269 -16.73 27.99 -14.61
C PRO A 269 -17.47 26.64 -14.55
N ILE A 270 -16.73 25.54 -14.42
CA ILE A 270 -17.30 24.17 -14.46
C ILE A 270 -18.31 23.89 -13.33
N ASP A 271 -18.15 24.54 -12.17
CA ASP A 271 -19.05 24.47 -11.02
C ASP A 271 -20.42 25.13 -11.26
N ARG A 272 -20.56 25.91 -12.34
CA ARG A 272 -21.82 26.54 -12.74
C ARG A 272 -22.56 25.79 -13.84
N VAL A 273 -21.98 24.73 -14.39
CA VAL A 273 -22.61 23.90 -15.44
C VAL A 273 -23.75 23.10 -14.81
N GLN A 274 -24.92 23.13 -15.46
CA GLN A 274 -26.11 22.43 -15.00
C GLN A 274 -26.47 21.27 -15.94
N PRO A 275 -27.14 20.21 -15.43
CA PRO A 275 -27.72 19.19 -16.29
C PRO A 275 -28.67 19.82 -17.32
N GLY A 276 -28.54 19.42 -18.58
CA GLY A 276 -29.31 19.97 -19.70
C GLY A 276 -28.59 21.05 -20.52
N ASP A 277 -27.51 21.64 -20.01
CA ASP A 277 -26.70 22.61 -20.75
C ASP A 277 -26.13 22.00 -22.04
N LEU A 278 -26.14 22.76 -23.13
CA LEU A 278 -25.49 22.38 -24.38
C LEU A 278 -24.06 22.89 -24.37
N ILE A 279 -23.07 22.00 -24.46
CA ILE A 279 -21.65 22.32 -24.33
C ILE A 279 -20.95 22.00 -25.64
N ARG A 280 -20.15 22.95 -26.11
CA ARG A 280 -19.31 22.78 -27.31
C ARG A 280 -17.91 22.35 -26.91
N VAL A 281 -17.40 21.32 -27.57
CA VAL A 281 -16.03 20.82 -27.41
C VAL A 281 -15.37 20.81 -28.78
N ARG A 282 -14.28 21.56 -28.91
CA ARG A 282 -13.50 21.67 -30.14
C ARG A 282 -12.41 20.58 -30.21
N PRO A 283 -11.83 20.32 -31.39
CA PRO A 283 -10.68 19.42 -31.51
C PRO A 283 -9.53 19.87 -30.61
N GLY A 284 -8.96 18.94 -29.85
CA GLY A 284 -7.91 19.19 -28.86
C GLY A 284 -8.41 19.67 -27.50
N GLU A 285 -9.71 19.94 -27.33
CA GLU A 285 -10.28 20.30 -26.03
C GLU A 285 -10.71 19.05 -25.24
N LYS A 286 -10.75 19.19 -23.92
CA LYS A 286 -11.28 18.15 -23.04
C LYS A 286 -12.78 18.31 -22.85
N VAL A 287 -13.49 17.19 -22.80
CA VAL A 287 -14.90 17.17 -22.43
C VAL A 287 -15.04 17.62 -20.97
N ALA A 288 -15.90 18.59 -20.68
CA ALA A 288 -15.95 19.20 -19.35
C ALA A 288 -16.70 18.35 -18.31
N VAL A 289 -17.84 17.81 -18.70
CA VAL A 289 -18.75 17.02 -17.86
C VAL A 289 -19.31 15.86 -18.68
N ASP A 290 -19.98 14.90 -18.04
CA ASP A 290 -20.58 13.79 -18.80
C ASP A 290 -21.84 14.26 -19.54
N GLY A 291 -22.10 13.64 -20.68
CA GLY A 291 -23.30 13.97 -21.46
C GLY A 291 -23.51 13.12 -22.70
N VAL A 292 -24.50 13.51 -23.50
CA VAL A 292 -24.88 12.83 -24.75
C VAL A 292 -24.66 13.77 -25.93
N VAL A 293 -23.98 13.33 -26.98
CA VAL A 293 -23.76 14.12 -28.19
C VAL A 293 -25.10 14.41 -28.86
N VAL A 294 -25.36 15.68 -29.14
CA VAL A 294 -26.55 16.15 -29.85
C VAL A 294 -26.21 16.44 -31.31
N GLU A 295 -25.03 16.99 -31.56
CA GLU A 295 -24.59 17.40 -32.91
C GLU A 295 -23.08 17.19 -33.08
N GLY A 296 -22.67 16.81 -34.30
CA GLY A 296 -21.28 16.60 -34.68
C GLY A 296 -20.85 15.13 -34.68
N GLN A 297 -19.63 14.91 -35.19
CA GLN A 297 -18.95 13.62 -35.17
C GLN A 297 -17.46 13.88 -34.91
N SER A 298 -16.87 13.09 -34.00
CA SER A 298 -15.45 13.18 -33.68
C SER A 298 -14.95 11.89 -33.05
N ALA A 299 -13.64 11.64 -33.12
CA ALA A 299 -13.00 10.63 -32.31
C ALA A 299 -12.61 11.22 -30.95
N VAL A 300 -12.96 10.52 -29.87
CA VAL A 300 -12.66 10.89 -28.48
C VAL A 300 -11.66 9.89 -27.90
N ASP A 301 -10.54 10.39 -27.40
CA ASP A 301 -9.55 9.61 -26.68
C ASP A 301 -9.98 9.47 -25.21
N GLU A 302 -10.42 8.27 -24.87
CA GLU A 302 -10.84 7.87 -23.52
C GLU A 302 -9.73 7.12 -22.75
N SER A 303 -8.53 6.98 -23.32
CA SER A 303 -7.43 6.16 -22.81
C SER A 303 -7.04 6.47 -21.37
N MET A 304 -7.18 7.73 -20.96
CA MET A 304 -6.84 8.20 -19.61
C MET A 304 -7.79 7.69 -18.52
N LEU A 305 -9.00 7.25 -18.88
CA LEU A 305 -10.01 6.74 -17.96
C LEU A 305 -10.27 5.25 -18.17
N THR A 306 -10.36 4.80 -19.42
CA THR A 306 -10.67 3.40 -19.76
C THR A 306 -9.42 2.53 -19.86
N GLY A 307 -8.24 3.14 -20.07
CA GLY A 307 -6.99 2.45 -20.36
C GLY A 307 -6.88 1.94 -21.80
N GLU A 308 -7.87 2.22 -22.66
CA GLU A 308 -7.91 1.76 -24.05
C GLU A 308 -7.16 2.74 -24.97
N SER A 309 -6.16 2.24 -25.70
CA SER A 309 -5.24 3.09 -26.49
C SER A 309 -5.84 3.69 -27.76
N VAL A 310 -7.00 3.19 -28.20
CA VAL A 310 -7.62 3.56 -29.48
C VAL A 310 -8.75 4.55 -29.22
N PRO A 311 -8.73 5.73 -29.86
CA PRO A 311 -9.84 6.68 -29.77
C PRO A 311 -11.16 6.10 -30.26
N VAL A 312 -12.24 6.43 -29.57
CA VAL A 312 -13.60 5.93 -29.85
C VAL A 312 -14.34 6.96 -30.69
N ASP A 313 -14.92 6.54 -31.81
CA ASP A 313 -15.76 7.39 -32.64
C ASP A 313 -17.09 7.71 -31.94
N LYS A 314 -17.44 9.00 -31.88
CA LYS A 314 -18.68 9.50 -31.27
C LYS A 314 -19.52 10.25 -32.29
N ARG A 315 -20.83 9.99 -32.28
CA ARG A 315 -21.86 10.60 -33.14
C ARG A 315 -23.05 11.03 -32.30
N ALA A 316 -23.98 11.76 -32.91
CA ALA A 316 -25.24 12.14 -32.26
C ALA A 316 -25.96 10.92 -31.66
N GLY A 317 -26.29 11.01 -30.37
CA GLY A 317 -26.85 9.93 -29.57
C GLY A 317 -25.85 9.16 -28.70
N ASP A 318 -24.54 9.30 -28.95
CA ASP A 318 -23.51 8.60 -28.17
C ASP A 318 -23.15 9.36 -26.87
N ASP A 319 -22.76 8.61 -25.84
CA ASP A 319 -22.28 9.16 -24.58
C ASP A 319 -20.85 9.69 -24.69
N VAL A 320 -20.57 10.81 -24.02
CA VAL A 320 -19.24 11.37 -23.81
C VAL A 320 -18.95 11.50 -22.31
N ILE A 321 -17.73 11.16 -21.93
CA ILE A 321 -17.29 11.12 -20.53
C ILE A 321 -16.44 12.36 -20.23
N GLY A 322 -16.67 13.01 -19.10
CA GLY A 322 -15.87 14.15 -18.66
C GLY A 322 -14.38 13.83 -18.54
N ALA A 323 -13.54 14.82 -18.81
CA ALA A 323 -12.07 14.76 -18.84
C ALA A 323 -11.42 13.92 -19.96
N THR A 324 -12.20 13.31 -20.85
CA THR A 324 -11.70 12.70 -22.10
C THR A 324 -11.28 13.76 -23.11
N LEU A 325 -10.40 13.40 -24.06
CA LEU A 325 -9.84 14.34 -25.03
C LEU A 325 -10.53 14.21 -26.38
N ASN A 326 -11.15 15.28 -26.85
CA ASN A 326 -11.68 15.34 -28.21
C ASN A 326 -10.55 15.52 -29.21
N THR A 327 -10.45 14.69 -30.26
CA THR A 327 -9.24 14.66 -31.12
C THR A 327 -9.41 15.38 -32.46
N SER A 328 -10.50 15.14 -33.20
CA SER A 328 -10.57 15.48 -34.63
C SER A 328 -11.68 16.46 -35.01
N GLY A 329 -12.94 16.18 -34.65
CA GLY A 329 -14.13 16.97 -34.99
C GLY A 329 -14.65 17.83 -33.82
N SER A 330 -15.64 18.67 -34.09
CA SER A 330 -16.35 19.44 -33.05
C SER A 330 -17.60 18.68 -32.61
N LEU A 331 -17.86 18.68 -31.31
CA LEU A 331 -19.05 18.07 -30.72
C LEU A 331 -19.87 19.12 -29.98
N ILE A 332 -21.19 19.07 -30.11
CA ILE A 332 -22.11 19.72 -29.18
C ILE A 332 -22.82 18.60 -28.43
N PHE A 333 -22.68 18.59 -27.11
CA PHE A 333 -23.28 17.56 -26.26
C PHE A 333 -24.13 18.20 -25.17
N ARG A 334 -25.16 17.47 -24.73
CA ARG A 334 -26.03 17.88 -23.63
C ARG A 334 -25.49 17.29 -22.33
N ALA A 335 -25.20 18.13 -21.34
CA ALA A 335 -24.75 17.70 -20.03
C ALA A 335 -25.82 16.80 -19.35
N THR A 336 -25.42 15.62 -18.86
CA THR A 336 -26.30 14.71 -18.11
C THR A 336 -25.88 14.60 -16.65
N ARG A 337 -24.58 14.49 -16.37
CA ARG A 337 -24.03 14.42 -15.01
C ARG A 337 -22.96 15.49 -14.81
N VAL A 338 -23.06 16.24 -13.71
CA VAL A 338 -22.18 17.38 -13.37
C VAL A 338 -21.69 17.27 -11.93
N GLY A 339 -20.61 17.99 -11.60
CA GLY A 339 -20.08 18.01 -10.23
C GLY A 339 -19.70 16.63 -9.69
N THR A 340 -20.25 16.28 -8.52
CA THR A 340 -19.99 15.00 -7.82
C THR A 340 -20.53 13.78 -8.54
N ASP A 341 -21.44 13.98 -9.50
CA ASP A 341 -22.14 12.89 -10.18
C ASP A 341 -21.43 12.47 -11.48
N THR A 342 -20.38 13.21 -11.90
CA THR A 342 -19.56 12.85 -13.06
C THR A 342 -18.83 11.53 -12.84
N ALA A 343 -18.56 10.78 -13.92
CA ALA A 343 -17.79 9.54 -13.88
C ALA A 343 -16.42 9.73 -13.21
N LEU A 344 -15.71 10.84 -13.51
CA LEU A 344 -14.44 11.17 -12.88
C LEU A 344 -14.58 11.40 -11.37
N ALA A 345 -15.62 12.12 -10.92
CA ALA A 345 -15.85 12.34 -9.49
C ALA A 345 -16.18 11.03 -8.75
N GLN A 346 -16.96 10.15 -9.37
CA GLN A 346 -17.24 8.82 -8.83
C GLN A 346 -15.96 7.97 -8.76
N ILE A 347 -15.11 8.00 -9.80
CA ILE A 347 -13.79 7.35 -9.80
C ILE A 347 -12.95 7.85 -8.61
N VAL A 348 -12.84 9.17 -8.42
CA VAL A 348 -12.08 9.76 -7.32
C VAL A 348 -12.63 9.31 -5.97
N ARG A 349 -13.96 9.34 -5.79
CA ARG A 349 -14.64 8.90 -4.56
C ARG A 349 -14.36 7.42 -4.26
N LEU A 350 -14.49 6.55 -5.27
CA LEU A 350 -14.22 5.12 -5.14
C LEU A 350 -12.76 4.85 -4.79
N VAL A 351 -11.81 5.55 -5.40
CA VAL A 351 -10.38 5.41 -5.08
C VAL A 351 -10.08 5.90 -3.65
N GLN A 352 -10.72 6.99 -3.20
CA GLN A 352 -10.59 7.46 -1.82
C GLN A 352 -11.18 6.48 -0.80
N GLN A 353 -12.35 5.91 -1.08
CA GLN A 353 -12.98 4.87 -0.25
C GLN A 353 -12.10 3.60 -0.21
N ALA A 354 -11.56 3.20 -1.36
CA ALA A 354 -10.62 2.09 -1.46
C ALA A 354 -9.34 2.28 -0.66
N GLN A 355 -8.83 3.52 -0.59
CA GLN A 355 -7.68 3.83 0.25
C GLN A 355 -8.01 3.76 1.74
N GLY A 356 -9.28 3.81 2.13
CA GLY A 356 -9.80 3.79 3.50
C GLY A 356 -9.88 2.40 4.14
N GLY A 357 -10.33 1.37 3.41
CA GLY A 357 -10.65 0.06 4.01
C GLY A 357 -9.45 -0.81 4.39
N LYS A 358 -9.51 -1.46 5.56
CA LYS A 358 -8.47 -2.38 6.06
C LYS A 358 -8.53 -3.78 5.44
N ALA A 359 -7.41 -4.21 4.85
CA ALA A 359 -7.22 -5.58 4.39
C ALA A 359 -7.10 -6.59 5.56
N PRO A 360 -7.62 -7.82 5.47
CA PRO A 360 -7.41 -8.86 6.49
C PRO A 360 -5.93 -9.10 6.87
N ILE A 361 -5.00 -9.04 5.91
CA ILE A 361 -3.55 -9.21 6.12
C ILE A 361 -2.95 -8.04 6.92
N GLN A 362 -3.55 -6.85 6.84
CA GLN A 362 -3.18 -5.73 7.69
C GLN A 362 -3.55 -6.02 9.15
N ARG A 363 -4.72 -6.63 9.40
CA ARG A 363 -5.13 -7.04 10.76
C ARG A 363 -4.17 -8.08 11.36
N LEU A 364 -3.64 -8.98 10.53
CA LEU A 364 -2.61 -9.93 10.96
C LEU A 364 -1.32 -9.20 11.37
N ALA A 365 -0.84 -8.25 10.56
CA ALA A 365 0.34 -7.45 10.90
C ALA A 365 0.14 -6.66 12.21
N ASP A 366 -1.02 -6.02 12.37
CA ASP A 366 -1.40 -5.29 13.57
C ASP A 366 -1.41 -6.21 14.82
N THR A 367 -1.93 -7.44 14.66
CA THR A 367 -1.96 -8.45 15.72
C THR A 367 -0.56 -8.88 16.12
N ILE A 368 0.31 -9.19 15.14
CA ILE A 368 1.69 -9.59 15.41
C ILE A 368 2.44 -8.46 16.13
N ALA A 369 2.29 -7.20 15.67
CA ALA A 369 2.89 -6.04 16.33
C ALA A 369 2.45 -5.89 17.80
N GLY A 370 1.17 -6.19 18.10
CA GLY A 370 0.61 -6.15 19.44
C GLY A 370 1.26 -7.13 20.43
N TYR A 371 1.71 -8.30 19.96
CA TYR A 371 2.45 -9.27 20.80
C TYR A 371 3.96 -9.07 20.76
N PHE A 372 4.48 -8.63 19.62
CA PHE A 372 5.92 -8.51 19.37
C PHE A 372 6.56 -7.43 20.25
N VAL A 373 5.94 -6.25 20.40
CA VAL A 373 6.51 -5.16 21.20
C VAL A 373 6.68 -5.53 22.69
N PRO A 374 5.66 -6.07 23.38
CA PRO A 374 5.85 -6.56 24.76
C PRO A 374 6.89 -7.68 24.87
N ALA A 375 6.92 -8.62 23.92
CA ALA A 375 7.90 -9.70 23.92
C ALA A 375 9.34 -9.17 23.83
N VAL A 376 9.58 -8.21 22.92
CA VAL A 376 10.88 -7.55 22.75
C VAL A 376 11.30 -6.79 24.01
N LEU A 377 10.39 -6.06 24.66
CA LEU A 377 10.68 -5.40 25.93
C LEU A 377 11.10 -6.42 27.00
N GLY A 378 10.41 -7.56 27.08
CA GLY A 378 10.78 -8.67 27.95
C GLY A 378 12.16 -9.24 27.62
N ILE A 379 12.46 -9.47 26.33
CA ILE A 379 13.76 -9.96 25.87
C ILE A 379 14.87 -8.95 26.18
N ALA A 380 14.64 -7.65 26.00
CA ALA A 380 15.63 -6.61 26.28
C ALA A 380 15.98 -6.57 27.78
N VAL A 381 14.97 -6.62 28.66
CA VAL A 381 15.19 -6.69 30.11
C VAL A 381 15.89 -7.99 30.50
N LEU A 382 15.47 -9.12 29.94
CA LEU A 382 16.14 -10.41 30.19
C LEU A 382 17.60 -10.38 29.73
N THR A 383 17.87 -9.80 28.56
CA THR A 383 19.23 -9.63 28.02
C THR A 383 20.06 -8.79 28.98
N PHE A 384 19.54 -7.64 29.42
CA PHE A 384 20.20 -6.81 30.42
C PHE A 384 20.55 -7.62 31.68
N LEU A 385 19.60 -8.37 32.23
CA LEU A 385 19.79 -9.17 33.44
C LEU A 385 20.83 -10.28 33.25
N VAL A 386 20.80 -10.98 32.11
CA VAL A 386 21.78 -12.04 31.81
C VAL A 386 23.19 -11.47 31.77
N TRP A 387 23.40 -10.36 31.06
CA TRP A 387 24.70 -9.68 31.00
C TRP A 387 25.11 -9.08 32.35
N PHE A 388 24.15 -8.55 33.09
CA PHE A 388 24.40 -7.99 34.42
C PHE A 388 24.81 -9.06 35.44
N LEU A 389 24.27 -10.28 35.35
CA LEU A 389 24.53 -11.37 36.30
C LEU A 389 25.68 -12.29 35.88
N LEU A 390 25.78 -12.61 34.59
CA LEU A 390 26.70 -13.62 34.04
C LEU A 390 27.75 -13.03 33.11
N GLY A 391 27.63 -11.78 32.72
CA GLY A 391 28.54 -11.13 31.79
C GLY A 391 29.95 -10.91 32.37
N PRO A 392 30.95 -10.66 31.50
CA PRO A 392 32.26 -10.19 31.90
C PRO A 392 32.15 -8.78 32.49
N GLU A 393 33.16 -8.36 33.25
CA GLU A 393 33.26 -6.95 33.62
C GLU A 393 33.62 -6.10 32.40
N PRO A 394 32.99 -4.93 32.20
CA PRO A 394 32.03 -4.26 33.09
C PRO A 394 30.57 -4.65 32.81
N ARG A 395 29.96 -5.38 33.75
CA ARG A 395 28.67 -6.08 33.55
C ARG A 395 27.50 -5.16 33.21
N PHE A 396 27.41 -4.03 33.90
CA PHE A 396 26.33 -3.06 33.70
C PHE A 396 26.36 -2.46 32.29
N ASN A 397 27.52 -2.05 31.82
CA ASN A 397 27.70 -1.42 30.51
C ASN A 397 27.40 -2.40 29.39
N LEU A 398 27.94 -3.61 29.46
CA LEU A 398 27.68 -4.65 28.47
C LEU A 398 26.18 -5.01 28.42
N GLY A 399 25.53 -5.10 29.59
CA GLY A 399 24.09 -5.30 29.67
C GLY A 399 23.30 -4.14 29.09
N LEU A 400 23.71 -2.90 29.34
CA LEU A 400 23.06 -1.70 28.81
C LEU A 400 23.18 -1.63 27.27
N ILE A 401 24.36 -1.89 26.72
CA ILE A 401 24.61 -1.93 25.27
C ILE A 401 23.76 -3.02 24.63
N ALA A 402 23.79 -4.25 25.17
CA ALA A 402 23.01 -5.36 24.63
C ALA A 402 21.50 -5.09 24.69
N MET A 403 21.00 -4.53 25.80
CA MET A 403 19.61 -4.12 25.93
C MET A 403 19.21 -3.08 24.88
N VAL A 404 19.98 -1.99 24.76
CA VAL A 404 19.70 -0.91 23.81
C VAL A 404 19.78 -1.42 22.36
N SER A 405 20.77 -2.26 22.04
CA SER A 405 20.89 -2.90 20.73
C SER A 405 19.69 -3.80 20.40
N VAL A 406 19.18 -4.59 21.37
CA VAL A 406 17.95 -5.38 21.21
C VAL A 406 16.73 -4.48 20.97
N LEU A 407 16.57 -3.40 21.74
CA LEU A 407 15.45 -2.47 21.58
C LEU A 407 15.43 -1.80 20.19
N ILE A 408 16.61 -1.41 19.69
CA ILE A 408 16.75 -0.76 18.37
C ILE A 408 16.52 -1.77 17.25
N ILE A 409 17.20 -2.91 17.29
CA ILE A 409 17.14 -3.91 16.22
C ILE A 409 15.76 -4.54 16.10
N ALA A 410 14.95 -4.45 17.16
CA ALA A 410 13.58 -4.93 17.15
C ALA A 410 12.57 -3.89 16.68
N CYS A 411 12.94 -2.65 16.29
CA CYS A 411 11.97 -1.69 15.79
C CYS A 411 11.28 -2.24 14.52
N PRO A 412 9.96 -2.45 14.49
CA PRO A 412 9.27 -2.94 13.29
C PRO A 412 8.94 -1.80 12.30
N CYS A 413 9.86 -0.88 12.05
CA CYS A 413 9.52 0.39 11.41
C CYS A 413 9.00 0.20 9.95
N ALA A 414 9.52 -0.81 9.23
CA ALA A 414 9.08 -1.13 7.86
C ALA A 414 7.67 -1.75 7.78
N MET A 415 7.18 -2.35 8.87
CA MET A 415 5.93 -3.10 8.88
C MET A 415 4.70 -2.21 8.80
N GLY A 416 4.72 -1.05 9.47
CA GLY A 416 3.64 -0.07 9.40
C GLY A 416 3.39 0.47 7.99
N LEU A 417 4.37 0.30 7.10
CA LEU A 417 4.36 0.74 5.71
C LEU A 417 4.15 -0.37 4.70
N ALA A 418 4.50 -1.62 5.04
CA ALA A 418 4.50 -2.76 4.15
C ALA A 418 3.18 -2.95 3.41
N THR A 419 2.08 -2.93 4.16
CA THR A 419 0.74 -3.16 3.62
C THR A 419 0.14 -1.89 3.00
N PRO A 420 0.10 -0.73 3.69
CA PRO A 420 -0.55 0.46 3.14
C PRO A 420 0.14 0.98 1.87
N THR A 421 1.47 0.90 1.78
CA THR A 421 2.22 1.38 0.60
C THR A 421 1.91 0.50 -0.62
N ALA A 422 1.93 -0.82 -0.46
CA ALA A 422 1.65 -1.74 -1.55
C ALA A 422 0.19 -1.63 -2.03
N ILE A 423 -0.78 -1.53 -1.12
CA ILE A 423 -2.20 -1.29 -1.47
C ILE A 423 -2.32 0.03 -2.22
N MET A 424 -1.75 1.12 -1.70
CA MET A 424 -1.92 2.44 -2.32
C MET A 424 -1.26 2.54 -3.70
N VAL A 425 -0.09 1.92 -3.90
CA VAL A 425 0.54 1.85 -5.22
C VAL A 425 -0.26 0.94 -6.16
N GLY A 426 -0.76 -0.20 -5.66
CA GLY A 426 -1.56 -1.16 -6.44
C GLY A 426 -2.88 -0.56 -6.91
N THR A 427 -3.68 0.00 -6.00
CA THR A 427 -4.98 0.62 -6.32
C THR A 427 -4.80 1.90 -7.13
N GLY A 428 -3.80 2.72 -6.80
CA GLY A 428 -3.45 3.90 -7.60
C GLY A 428 -3.04 3.54 -9.01
N LYS A 429 -2.27 2.45 -9.20
CA LYS A 429 -1.90 1.97 -10.53
C LYS A 429 -3.09 1.38 -11.28
N GLY A 430 -3.97 0.64 -10.59
CA GLY A 430 -5.21 0.14 -11.16
C GLY A 430 -6.08 1.27 -11.71
N ALA A 431 -6.28 2.33 -10.93
CA ALA A 431 -7.06 3.48 -11.34
C ALA A 431 -6.49 4.19 -12.58
N GLU A 432 -5.16 4.29 -12.71
CA GLU A 432 -4.49 4.83 -13.92
C GLU A 432 -4.78 4.01 -15.21
N ILE A 433 -5.21 2.75 -15.08
CA ILE A 433 -5.48 1.86 -16.22
C ILE A 433 -6.95 1.41 -16.28
N GLY A 434 -7.84 2.15 -15.62
CA GLY A 434 -9.29 1.90 -15.66
C GLY A 434 -9.78 0.74 -14.77
N LEU A 435 -8.98 0.30 -13.80
CA LEU A 435 -9.31 -0.76 -12.84
C LEU A 435 -9.51 -0.17 -11.43
N LEU A 436 -10.74 0.04 -11.03
CA LEU A 436 -11.08 0.58 -9.72
C LEU A 436 -11.23 -0.57 -8.72
N ILE A 437 -10.36 -0.64 -7.72
CA ILE A 437 -10.38 -1.71 -6.72
C ILE A 437 -10.79 -1.13 -5.39
N ARG A 438 -11.91 -1.58 -4.83
CA ARG A 438 -12.48 -1.12 -3.57
C ARG A 438 -11.84 -1.82 -2.38
N GLY A 439 -10.75 -1.24 -1.89
CA GLY A 439 -10.16 -1.65 -0.61
C GLY A 439 -9.18 -2.82 -0.71
N GLY A 440 -8.54 -3.10 0.43
CA GLY A 440 -7.56 -4.18 0.53
C GLY A 440 -8.16 -5.59 0.58
N GLU A 441 -9.45 -5.72 0.94
CA GLU A 441 -10.16 -7.01 0.98
C GLU A 441 -10.38 -7.57 -0.42
N ALA A 442 -10.83 -6.74 -1.36
CA ALA A 442 -10.96 -7.10 -2.77
C ALA A 442 -9.63 -7.65 -3.35
N LEU A 443 -8.50 -7.01 -3.03
CA LEU A 443 -7.17 -7.46 -3.44
C LEU A 443 -6.84 -8.87 -2.91
N GLU A 444 -7.18 -9.13 -1.65
CA GLU A 444 -6.94 -10.42 -1.00
C GLU A 444 -7.85 -11.53 -1.50
N THR A 445 -9.13 -11.25 -1.69
CA THR A 445 -10.09 -12.21 -2.20
C THR A 445 -9.77 -12.57 -3.64
N ALA A 446 -9.40 -11.60 -4.47
CA ALA A 446 -8.89 -11.82 -5.84
C ALA A 446 -7.69 -12.78 -5.89
N ARG A 447 -6.85 -12.83 -4.85
CA ARG A 447 -5.75 -13.81 -4.74
C ARG A 447 -6.24 -15.22 -4.42
N ARG A 448 -7.35 -15.37 -3.72
CA ARG A 448 -7.91 -16.67 -3.29
C ARG A 448 -8.90 -17.26 -4.31
N LEU A 449 -9.32 -16.48 -5.29
CA LEU A 449 -10.22 -16.93 -6.36
C LEU A 449 -9.76 -18.24 -6.98
N THR A 450 -10.72 -19.15 -7.10
CA THR A 450 -10.63 -20.40 -7.85
C THR A 450 -11.49 -20.35 -9.10
N THR A 451 -12.59 -19.60 -9.06
CA THR A 451 -13.65 -19.66 -10.07
C THR A 451 -14.10 -18.25 -10.46
N VAL A 452 -14.36 -18.03 -11.75
CA VAL A 452 -14.92 -16.78 -12.28
C VAL A 452 -16.19 -17.12 -13.06
N VAL A 453 -17.29 -16.48 -12.68
CA VAL A 453 -18.60 -16.57 -13.34
C VAL A 453 -18.80 -15.29 -14.13
N LEU A 454 -18.91 -15.41 -15.44
CA LEU A 454 -19.11 -14.30 -16.37
C LEU A 454 -20.57 -14.26 -16.79
N ASP A 455 -21.24 -13.13 -16.58
CA ASP A 455 -22.53 -12.92 -17.23
C ASP A 455 -22.34 -12.86 -18.75
N LYS A 456 -23.36 -13.28 -19.50
CA LYS A 456 -23.30 -13.25 -20.96
C LYS A 456 -23.53 -11.84 -21.49
N THR A 457 -24.68 -11.25 -21.18
CA THR A 457 -25.21 -10.08 -21.88
C THR A 457 -24.43 -8.85 -21.47
N GLY A 458 -23.88 -8.11 -22.43
CA GLY A 458 -23.14 -6.84 -22.21
C GLY A 458 -21.78 -6.98 -21.51
N THR A 459 -21.53 -8.12 -20.86
CA THR A 459 -20.22 -8.54 -20.35
C THR A 459 -19.40 -9.23 -21.44
N LEU A 460 -19.81 -10.41 -21.92
CA LEU A 460 -19.12 -11.17 -22.96
C LEU A 460 -19.54 -10.81 -24.38
N THR A 461 -20.73 -10.23 -24.51
CA THR A 461 -21.34 -9.80 -25.76
C THR A 461 -21.50 -8.28 -25.80
N GLN A 462 -21.87 -7.73 -26.96
CA GLN A 462 -22.09 -6.28 -27.09
C GLN A 462 -23.31 -5.78 -26.30
N GLY A 463 -24.20 -6.67 -25.85
CA GLY A 463 -25.40 -6.32 -25.09
C GLY A 463 -26.50 -5.68 -25.95
N ARG A 464 -26.31 -5.68 -27.28
CA ARG A 464 -27.26 -5.15 -28.26
C ARG A 464 -27.48 -6.23 -29.32
N PRO A 465 -28.68 -6.85 -29.36
CA PRO A 465 -28.97 -7.84 -30.39
C PRO A 465 -28.95 -7.14 -31.76
N ILE A 466 -28.37 -7.80 -32.75
CA ILE A 466 -28.39 -7.34 -34.15
C ILE A 466 -29.00 -8.43 -35.03
N VAL A 467 -29.66 -8.01 -36.10
CA VAL A 467 -30.14 -8.95 -37.13
C VAL A 467 -28.93 -9.48 -37.89
N THR A 468 -28.69 -10.78 -37.78
CA THR A 468 -27.57 -11.46 -38.45
C THR A 468 -27.95 -12.03 -39.80
N GLU A 469 -29.20 -12.51 -39.90
CA GLU A 469 -29.67 -13.24 -41.08
C GLU A 469 -31.20 -13.16 -41.12
N CYS A 470 -31.76 -13.02 -42.32
CA CYS A 470 -33.19 -13.14 -42.57
C CYS A 470 -33.40 -14.28 -43.57
N VAL A 471 -34.27 -15.23 -43.23
CA VAL A 471 -34.52 -16.41 -44.05
C VAL A 471 -36.01 -16.45 -44.44
N PRO A 472 -36.37 -15.89 -45.59
CA PRO A 472 -37.75 -15.93 -46.08
C PRO A 472 -38.14 -17.32 -46.60
N VAL A 473 -39.44 -17.62 -46.62
CA VAL A 473 -39.96 -18.80 -47.34
C VAL A 473 -39.97 -18.55 -48.85
N THR A 474 -40.04 -19.61 -49.64
CA THR A 474 -39.96 -19.54 -51.10
C THR A 474 -41.05 -18.63 -51.68
N GLY A 475 -40.64 -17.57 -52.39
CA GLY A 475 -41.55 -16.60 -53.01
C GLY A 475 -41.72 -15.27 -52.26
N ILE A 476 -41.00 -15.08 -51.15
CA ILE A 476 -40.92 -13.80 -50.41
C ILE A 476 -39.48 -13.28 -50.46
N ASP A 477 -39.31 -11.98 -50.69
CA ASP A 477 -37.98 -11.34 -50.64
C ASP A 477 -37.55 -11.01 -49.21
N GLU A 478 -36.25 -11.03 -48.97
CA GLU A 478 -35.65 -10.73 -47.66
C GLU A 478 -36.03 -9.33 -47.15
N SER A 479 -36.07 -8.36 -48.06
CA SER A 479 -36.44 -6.97 -47.78
C SER A 479 -37.89 -6.82 -47.33
N ASP A 480 -38.81 -7.58 -47.94
CA ASP A 480 -40.23 -7.53 -47.60
C ASP A 480 -40.48 -8.15 -46.22
N LEU A 481 -39.85 -9.30 -45.95
CA LEU A 481 -39.88 -9.96 -44.65
C LEU A 481 -39.42 -9.02 -43.53
N LEU A 482 -38.28 -8.35 -43.74
CA LEU A 482 -37.70 -7.43 -42.76
C LEU A 482 -38.54 -6.17 -42.60
N SER A 483 -39.11 -5.64 -43.68
CA SER A 483 -39.98 -4.47 -43.65
C SER A 483 -41.28 -4.73 -42.88
N TRP A 484 -41.97 -5.84 -43.15
CA TRP A 484 -43.18 -6.22 -42.42
C TRP A 484 -42.91 -6.41 -40.93
N ALA A 485 -41.81 -7.09 -40.58
CA ALA A 485 -41.44 -7.28 -39.19
C ALA A 485 -41.09 -5.94 -38.49
N ALA A 486 -40.31 -5.08 -39.15
CA ALA A 486 -39.95 -3.76 -38.62
C ALA A 486 -41.18 -2.85 -38.44
N ALA A 487 -42.17 -2.92 -39.34
CA ALA A 487 -43.37 -2.11 -39.27
C ALA A 487 -44.24 -2.43 -38.03
N VAL A 488 -44.32 -3.71 -37.66
CA VAL A 488 -45.00 -4.14 -36.42
C VAL A 488 -44.13 -3.85 -35.19
N GLU A 489 -42.83 -4.14 -35.25
CA GLU A 489 -41.90 -3.93 -34.13
C GLU A 489 -41.61 -2.45 -33.85
N LEU A 490 -41.98 -1.52 -34.75
CA LEU A 490 -41.92 -0.08 -34.50
C LEU A 490 -42.72 0.35 -33.26
N GLY A 491 -43.81 -0.38 -32.94
CA GLY A 491 -44.62 -0.17 -31.74
C GLY A 491 -44.09 -0.88 -30.48
N SER A 492 -42.98 -1.61 -30.58
CA SER A 492 -42.42 -2.46 -29.53
C SER A 492 -41.24 -1.79 -28.82
N GLU A 493 -41.26 -1.77 -27.49
CA GLU A 493 -40.12 -1.31 -26.68
C GLU A 493 -39.09 -2.43 -26.43
N HIS A 494 -39.34 -3.64 -26.95
CA HIS A 494 -38.48 -4.78 -26.70
C HIS A 494 -37.12 -4.65 -27.43
N PRO A 495 -35.98 -5.00 -26.79
CA PRO A 495 -34.66 -4.89 -27.42
C PRO A 495 -34.53 -5.62 -28.77
N LEU A 496 -35.17 -6.80 -28.89
CA LEU A 496 -35.21 -7.55 -30.15
C LEU A 496 -35.99 -6.80 -31.25
N GLY A 497 -37.10 -6.14 -30.91
CA GLY A 497 -37.90 -5.37 -31.87
C GLY A 497 -37.14 -4.16 -32.39
N ARG A 498 -36.48 -3.43 -31.48
CA ARG A 498 -35.56 -2.34 -31.85
C ARG A 498 -34.49 -2.78 -32.84
N ALA A 499 -33.88 -3.94 -32.62
CA ALA A 499 -32.85 -4.47 -33.51
C ALA A 499 -33.38 -4.74 -34.94
N VAL A 500 -34.62 -5.23 -35.06
CA VAL A 500 -35.28 -5.43 -36.36
C VAL A 500 -35.54 -4.09 -37.06
N VAL A 501 -36.03 -3.09 -36.33
CA VAL A 501 -36.29 -1.73 -36.86
C VAL A 501 -34.98 -1.04 -37.28
N GLU A 502 -33.95 -1.12 -36.46
CA GLU A 502 -32.62 -0.56 -36.75
C GLU A 502 -32.01 -1.23 -37.98
N ALA A 503 -32.13 -2.55 -38.13
CA ALA A 503 -31.66 -3.28 -39.30
C ALA A 503 -32.40 -2.88 -40.58
N ALA A 504 -33.72 -2.70 -40.52
CA ALA A 504 -34.51 -2.24 -41.67
C ALA A 504 -34.10 -0.82 -42.12
N ARG A 505 -33.94 0.10 -41.16
CA ARG A 505 -33.48 1.48 -41.43
C ARG A 505 -32.06 1.51 -41.99
N ALA A 506 -31.15 0.71 -41.45
CA ALA A 506 -29.77 0.62 -41.92
C ALA A 506 -29.67 0.13 -43.38
N ARG A 507 -30.63 -0.70 -43.81
CA ARG A 507 -30.75 -1.16 -45.21
C ARG A 507 -31.53 -0.21 -46.11
N GLY A 508 -31.97 0.95 -45.60
CA GLY A 508 -32.71 1.95 -46.36
C GLY A 508 -34.14 1.54 -46.73
N LEU A 509 -34.74 0.59 -46.00
CA LEU A 509 -36.11 0.14 -46.23
C LEU A 509 -37.11 1.15 -45.65
N GLU A 510 -38.24 1.37 -46.35
CA GLU A 510 -39.35 2.13 -45.80
C GLU A 510 -40.05 1.30 -44.71
N VAL A 511 -40.06 1.83 -43.48
CA VAL A 511 -40.73 1.20 -42.33
C VAL A 511 -42.03 1.97 -42.07
N GLY A 512 -43.14 1.46 -42.60
CA GLY A 512 -44.48 1.97 -42.32
C GLY A 512 -44.92 1.67 -40.88
N GLY A 513 -45.90 2.40 -40.35
CA GLY A 513 -46.46 2.11 -39.02
C GLY A 513 -47.57 1.04 -39.09
N ALA A 514 -47.56 0.07 -38.18
CA ALA A 514 -48.64 -0.91 -38.08
C ALA A 514 -49.91 -0.33 -37.44
N GLN A 515 -51.07 -0.65 -38.02
CA GLN A 515 -52.38 -0.39 -37.41
C GLN A 515 -52.77 -1.53 -36.47
N ASN A 516 -53.57 -1.25 -35.44
CA ASN A 516 -54.05 -2.26 -34.47
C ASN A 516 -52.94 -3.08 -33.77
N PHE A 517 -51.80 -2.44 -33.47
CA PHE A 517 -50.70 -3.08 -32.75
C PHE A 517 -51.16 -3.75 -31.43
N ARG A 518 -50.73 -4.99 -31.21
CA ARG A 518 -50.88 -5.73 -29.97
C ARG A 518 -49.58 -6.42 -29.60
N ALA A 519 -49.16 -6.25 -28.36
CA ALA A 519 -48.04 -6.98 -27.75
C ALA A 519 -48.58 -8.02 -26.76
N THR A 520 -48.11 -9.26 -26.87
CA THR A 520 -48.42 -10.35 -25.94
C THR A 520 -47.18 -10.67 -25.13
N ALA A 521 -47.23 -10.43 -23.82
CA ALA A 521 -46.10 -10.68 -22.92
C ALA A 521 -45.62 -12.13 -23.03
N GLY A 522 -44.32 -12.33 -23.28
CA GLY A 522 -43.72 -13.65 -23.43
C GLY A 522 -44.01 -14.37 -24.76
N GLY A 523 -44.88 -13.82 -25.63
CA GLY A 523 -45.25 -14.43 -26.92
C GLY A 523 -44.63 -13.73 -28.13
N GLY A 524 -45.09 -12.51 -28.42
CA GLY A 524 -44.73 -11.75 -29.63
C GLY A 524 -45.58 -10.51 -29.83
N VAL A 525 -45.46 -9.91 -31.00
CA VAL A 525 -46.22 -8.72 -31.44
C VAL A 525 -47.01 -9.02 -32.72
N SER A 526 -48.14 -8.34 -32.89
CA SER A 526 -48.97 -8.45 -34.09
C SER A 526 -49.54 -7.08 -34.47
N GLY A 527 -49.78 -6.87 -35.77
CA GLY A 527 -50.37 -5.64 -36.28
C GLY A 527 -50.74 -5.76 -37.76
N MET A 528 -51.38 -4.74 -38.31
CA MET A 528 -51.77 -4.67 -39.71
C MET A 528 -50.85 -3.71 -40.47
N VAL A 529 -50.16 -4.21 -41.49
CA VAL A 529 -49.20 -3.46 -42.31
C VAL A 529 -49.68 -3.55 -43.76
N ASP A 530 -49.93 -2.42 -44.41
CA ASP A 530 -50.42 -2.33 -45.79
C ASP A 530 -51.67 -3.20 -46.08
N GLY A 531 -52.54 -3.39 -45.07
CA GLY A 531 -53.75 -4.20 -45.15
C GLY A 531 -53.56 -5.70 -44.86
N ALA A 532 -52.32 -6.17 -44.69
CA ALA A 532 -52.00 -7.55 -44.33
C ALA A 532 -51.82 -7.71 -42.81
N THR A 533 -52.23 -8.85 -42.25
CA THR A 533 -52.06 -9.16 -40.83
C THR A 533 -50.69 -9.79 -40.60
N VAL A 534 -49.82 -9.11 -39.85
CA VAL A 534 -48.44 -9.55 -39.59
C VAL A 534 -48.30 -9.95 -38.12
N LEU A 535 -47.67 -11.10 -37.88
CA LEU A 535 -47.30 -11.59 -36.55
C LEU A 535 -45.79 -11.84 -36.49
N VAL A 536 -45.14 -11.38 -35.43
CA VAL A 536 -43.71 -11.59 -35.16
C VAL A 536 -43.56 -12.14 -33.74
N GLY A 537 -42.89 -13.28 -33.57
CA GLY A 537 -42.70 -13.82 -32.23
C GLY A 537 -42.03 -15.18 -32.15
N ARG A 538 -42.15 -15.82 -30.99
CA ARG A 538 -41.67 -17.19 -30.74
C ARG A 538 -42.54 -18.22 -31.47
N PRO A 539 -42.05 -19.44 -31.70
CA PRO A 539 -42.83 -20.49 -32.38
C PRO A 539 -44.15 -20.83 -31.66
N GLY A 540 -44.16 -20.73 -30.32
CA GLY A 540 -45.39 -20.86 -29.51
C GLY A 540 -46.46 -19.82 -29.87
N PHE A 541 -46.07 -18.56 -30.11
CA PHE A 541 -47.01 -17.48 -30.43
C PHE A 541 -47.73 -17.68 -31.77
N LEU A 542 -47.01 -18.20 -32.77
CA LEU A 542 -47.58 -18.52 -34.08
C LEU A 542 -48.50 -19.74 -34.00
N SER A 543 -48.08 -20.78 -33.28
CA SER A 543 -48.88 -22.00 -33.11
C SER A 543 -50.17 -21.76 -32.29
N ASP A 544 -50.10 -20.95 -31.23
CA ASP A 544 -51.26 -20.50 -30.45
C ASP A 544 -52.25 -19.67 -31.31
N SER A 545 -51.73 -19.00 -32.35
CA SER A 545 -52.53 -18.27 -33.33
C SER A 545 -53.05 -19.15 -34.49
N GLY A 546 -52.86 -20.48 -34.40
CA GLY A 546 -53.32 -21.45 -35.39
C GLY A 546 -52.47 -21.54 -36.67
N ILE A 547 -51.26 -20.97 -36.66
CA ILE A 547 -50.37 -20.92 -37.83
C ILE A 547 -49.39 -22.09 -37.78
N SER A 548 -49.38 -22.92 -38.83
CA SER A 548 -48.41 -24.02 -38.99
C SER A 548 -47.02 -23.47 -39.32
N LEU A 549 -45.97 -24.07 -38.75
CA LEU A 549 -44.58 -23.64 -38.95
C LEU A 549 -43.94 -24.21 -40.24
N ASP A 550 -44.63 -25.07 -41.01
CA ASP A 550 -44.27 -25.56 -42.36
C ASP A 550 -42.75 -25.73 -42.65
N GLY A 551 -42.01 -26.41 -41.75
CA GLY A 551 -40.57 -26.68 -41.92
C GLY A 551 -39.62 -25.61 -41.34
N LEU A 552 -40.10 -24.39 -41.06
CA LEU A 552 -39.34 -23.33 -40.35
C LEU A 552 -38.94 -23.74 -38.93
N GLY A 553 -39.62 -24.73 -38.33
CA GLY A 553 -39.25 -25.29 -37.03
C GLY A 553 -37.80 -25.80 -37.00
N SER A 554 -37.46 -26.72 -37.93
CA SER A 554 -36.11 -27.29 -38.05
C SER A 554 -35.03 -26.26 -38.39
N LEU A 555 -35.39 -25.23 -39.17
CA LEU A 555 -34.49 -24.15 -39.54
C LEU A 555 -34.21 -23.21 -38.35
N GLY A 556 -35.25 -22.87 -37.58
CA GLY A 556 -35.10 -22.11 -36.34
C GLY A 556 -34.30 -22.86 -35.28
N GLU A 557 -34.48 -24.18 -35.14
CA GLU A 557 -33.64 -25.00 -34.27
C GLU A 557 -32.16 -24.96 -34.68
N ARG A 558 -31.86 -25.07 -35.98
CA ARG A 558 -30.48 -24.91 -36.47
C ARG A 558 -29.89 -23.54 -36.14
N LEU A 559 -30.64 -22.48 -36.38
CA LEU A 559 -30.21 -21.11 -36.04
C LEU A 559 -30.00 -20.96 -34.53
N ALA A 560 -30.83 -21.60 -33.70
CA ALA A 560 -30.67 -21.63 -32.25
C ALA A 560 -29.41 -22.39 -31.80
N VAL A 561 -29.07 -23.50 -32.47
CA VAL A 561 -27.81 -24.23 -32.25
C VAL A 561 -26.59 -23.38 -32.63
N ASP A 562 -26.72 -22.49 -33.61
CA ASP A 562 -25.67 -21.53 -34.00
C ASP A 562 -25.56 -20.34 -33.03
N GLY A 563 -26.34 -20.31 -31.94
CA GLY A 563 -26.31 -19.23 -30.95
C GLY A 563 -27.18 -18.03 -31.33
N LYS A 564 -28.08 -18.16 -32.31
CA LYS A 564 -28.99 -17.10 -32.75
C LYS A 564 -30.37 -17.26 -32.10
N THR A 565 -31.09 -16.17 -31.93
CA THR A 565 -32.49 -16.11 -31.51
C THR A 565 -33.38 -15.98 -32.75
N PRO A 566 -34.11 -17.04 -33.15
CA PRO A 566 -35.02 -16.98 -34.29
C PRO A 566 -36.34 -16.30 -33.91
N LEU A 567 -36.69 -15.21 -34.59
CA LEU A 567 -38.04 -14.65 -34.61
C LEU A 567 -38.79 -15.19 -35.82
N TYR A 568 -39.98 -15.72 -35.59
CA TYR A 568 -40.84 -16.24 -36.64
C TYR A 568 -41.79 -15.13 -37.08
N VAL A 569 -41.89 -14.94 -38.39
CA VAL A 569 -42.78 -13.95 -39.00
C VAL A 569 -43.86 -14.69 -39.79
N ALA A 570 -45.11 -14.28 -39.61
CA ALA A 570 -46.24 -14.77 -40.39
C ALA A 570 -47.04 -13.59 -40.95
N VAL A 571 -47.56 -13.76 -42.17
CA VAL A 571 -48.36 -12.77 -42.89
C VAL A 571 -49.64 -13.44 -43.38
N ASP A 572 -50.79 -12.83 -43.09
CA ASP A 572 -52.13 -13.32 -43.46
C ASP A 572 -52.38 -14.80 -43.10
N GLY A 573 -51.94 -15.20 -41.90
CA GLY A 573 -52.13 -16.55 -41.37
C GLY A 573 -51.21 -17.61 -41.98
N ARG A 574 -50.19 -17.22 -42.76
CA ARG A 574 -49.18 -18.12 -43.32
C ARG A 574 -47.77 -17.75 -42.82
N PRO A 575 -46.88 -18.73 -42.60
CA PRO A 575 -45.49 -18.45 -42.27
C PRO A 575 -44.80 -17.70 -43.42
N ALA A 576 -44.11 -16.61 -43.11
CA ALA A 576 -43.42 -15.74 -44.07
C ALA A 576 -41.88 -15.87 -44.00
N GLY A 577 -41.34 -16.26 -42.84
CA GLY A 577 -39.91 -16.52 -42.70
C GLY A 577 -39.41 -16.42 -41.26
N LEU A 578 -38.09 -16.41 -41.13
CA LEU A 578 -37.35 -16.27 -39.88
C LEU A 578 -36.43 -15.06 -39.92
N ILE A 579 -36.36 -14.31 -38.84
CA ILE A 579 -35.35 -13.27 -38.62
C ILE A 579 -34.47 -13.74 -37.47
N ALA A 580 -33.19 -13.95 -37.73
CA ALA A 580 -32.24 -14.45 -36.75
C ALA A 580 -31.47 -13.29 -36.13
N LEU A 581 -31.68 -13.06 -34.84
CA LEU A 581 -30.93 -12.08 -34.07
C LEU A 581 -29.82 -12.75 -33.30
N ALA A 582 -28.67 -12.09 -33.15
CA ALA A 582 -27.66 -12.54 -32.22
C ALA A 582 -27.13 -11.35 -31.44
N ASP A 583 -26.86 -11.58 -30.17
CA ASP A 583 -26.01 -10.70 -29.39
C ASP A 583 -24.56 -11.14 -29.65
N THR A 584 -23.84 -10.35 -30.44
CA THR A 584 -22.52 -10.74 -30.93
C THR A 584 -21.51 -10.72 -29.79
N VAL A 585 -20.67 -11.75 -29.77
CA VAL A 585 -19.55 -11.86 -28.83
C VAL A 585 -18.56 -10.73 -29.11
N LYS A 586 -18.06 -10.08 -28.06
CA LYS A 586 -16.98 -9.10 -28.19
C LYS A 586 -15.73 -9.77 -28.74
N PRO A 587 -15.02 -9.17 -29.73
CA PRO A 587 -13.80 -9.76 -30.32
C PRO A 587 -12.76 -10.18 -29.26
N GLU A 588 -12.65 -9.40 -28.20
CA GLU A 588 -11.74 -9.56 -27.06
C GLU A 588 -12.13 -10.68 -26.07
N SER A 589 -13.41 -11.10 -26.02
CA SER A 589 -13.90 -12.07 -25.03
C SER A 589 -13.16 -13.41 -25.06
N ARG A 590 -12.79 -13.90 -26.25
CA ARG A 590 -12.05 -15.16 -26.39
C ARG A 590 -10.67 -15.09 -25.71
N HIS A 591 -9.97 -13.98 -25.88
CA HIS A 591 -8.65 -13.81 -25.27
C HIS A 591 -8.75 -13.59 -23.76
N ALA A 592 -9.75 -12.83 -23.29
CA ALA A 592 -10.01 -12.65 -21.87
C ALA A 592 -10.25 -14.00 -21.15
N VAL A 593 -11.05 -14.90 -21.73
CA VAL A 593 -11.27 -16.24 -21.19
C VAL A 593 -9.97 -17.06 -21.14
N ALA A 594 -9.16 -16.99 -22.20
CA ALA A 594 -7.87 -17.68 -22.24
C ALA A 594 -6.90 -17.18 -21.15
N GLU A 595 -6.86 -15.87 -20.88
CA GLU A 595 -6.05 -15.28 -19.82
C GLU A 595 -6.52 -15.69 -18.43
N LEU A 596 -7.84 -15.71 -18.18
CA LEU A 596 -8.40 -16.20 -16.92
C LEU A 596 -8.05 -17.67 -16.67
N LYS A 597 -8.12 -18.51 -17.71
CA LYS A 597 -7.67 -19.91 -17.64
C LYS A 597 -6.16 -20.02 -17.40
N ALA A 598 -5.34 -19.16 -18.01
CA ALA A 598 -3.89 -19.13 -17.79
C ALA A 598 -3.51 -18.70 -16.36
N LEU A 599 -4.36 -17.93 -15.69
CA LEU A 599 -4.26 -17.64 -14.26
C LEU A 599 -4.64 -18.83 -13.36
N GLY A 600 -5.09 -19.95 -13.95
CA GLY A 600 -5.51 -21.17 -13.25
C GLY A 600 -6.89 -21.05 -12.61
N LEU A 601 -7.80 -20.29 -13.23
CA LEU A 601 -9.18 -20.12 -12.76
C LEU A 601 -10.14 -20.97 -13.59
N ASP A 602 -11.12 -21.55 -12.93
CA ASP A 602 -12.25 -22.21 -13.59
C ASP A 602 -13.23 -21.13 -14.08
N VAL A 603 -13.45 -21.08 -15.40
CA VAL A 603 -14.29 -20.05 -16.03
C VAL A 603 -15.66 -20.63 -16.35
N TRP A 604 -16.70 -19.97 -15.85
CA TRP A 604 -18.10 -20.31 -16.03
C TRP A 604 -18.83 -19.18 -16.76
N MET A 605 -19.80 -19.53 -17.60
CA MET A 605 -20.76 -18.58 -18.16
C MET A 605 -22.09 -18.72 -17.44
N LEU A 606 -22.72 -17.60 -17.09
CA LEU A 606 -24.07 -17.55 -16.54
C LEU A 606 -24.99 -16.76 -17.48
N THR A 607 -26.16 -17.31 -17.79
CA THR A 607 -27.11 -16.65 -18.69
C THR A 607 -28.56 -17.13 -18.49
N GLY A 608 -29.51 -16.26 -18.85
CA GLY A 608 -30.93 -16.60 -18.97
C GLY A 608 -31.31 -17.23 -20.30
N ASP A 609 -30.40 -17.30 -21.26
CA ASP A 609 -30.64 -17.93 -22.57
C ASP A 609 -30.85 -19.44 -22.44
N THR A 610 -31.44 -20.03 -23.49
CA THR A 610 -31.58 -21.48 -23.59
C THR A 610 -30.22 -22.17 -23.57
N ARG A 611 -30.20 -23.40 -23.07
CA ARG A 611 -28.96 -24.19 -22.99
C ARG A 611 -28.23 -24.33 -24.33
N ALA A 612 -28.96 -24.55 -25.42
CA ALA A 612 -28.38 -24.71 -26.75
C ALA A 612 -27.61 -23.45 -27.21
N THR A 613 -28.21 -22.28 -27.03
CA THR A 613 -27.62 -20.97 -27.37
C THR A 613 -26.39 -20.68 -26.50
N ALA A 614 -26.51 -20.93 -25.19
CA ALA A 614 -25.43 -20.67 -24.23
C ALA A 614 -24.19 -21.55 -24.49
N GLU A 615 -24.39 -22.85 -24.75
CA GLU A 615 -23.31 -23.78 -25.08
C GLU A 615 -22.65 -23.45 -26.44
N ALA A 616 -23.40 -22.93 -27.40
CA ALA A 616 -22.86 -22.48 -28.67
C ALA A 616 -21.90 -21.29 -28.49
N ILE A 617 -22.33 -20.27 -27.74
CA ILE A 617 -21.49 -19.10 -27.43
C ILE A 617 -20.28 -19.52 -26.60
N ALA A 618 -20.47 -20.35 -25.57
CA ALA A 618 -19.39 -20.86 -24.73
C ALA A 618 -18.30 -21.58 -25.54
N ARG A 619 -18.68 -22.42 -26.51
CA ARG A 619 -17.74 -23.06 -27.44
C ARG A 619 -16.97 -22.06 -28.31
N GLN A 620 -17.59 -20.96 -28.74
CA GLN A 620 -16.93 -19.93 -29.56
C GLN A 620 -15.83 -19.19 -28.80
N ILE A 621 -15.95 -19.02 -27.49
CA ILE A 621 -14.96 -18.31 -26.66
C ILE A 621 -14.11 -19.22 -25.78
N GLY A 622 -14.38 -20.53 -25.80
CA GLY A 622 -13.62 -21.53 -25.07
C GLY A 622 -13.96 -21.62 -23.58
N ILE A 623 -15.23 -21.48 -23.20
CA ILE A 623 -15.74 -21.74 -21.84
C ILE A 623 -16.27 -23.18 -21.78
N ASP A 624 -15.87 -23.93 -20.75
CA ASP A 624 -16.23 -25.35 -20.62
C ASP A 624 -17.52 -25.57 -19.80
N GLN A 625 -17.85 -24.64 -18.91
CA GLN A 625 -18.94 -24.76 -17.95
C GLN A 625 -19.98 -23.65 -18.13
N VAL A 626 -21.25 -24.02 -18.23
CA VAL A 626 -22.36 -23.10 -18.54
C VAL A 626 -23.53 -23.31 -17.60
N LEU A 627 -24.01 -22.23 -17.00
CA LEU A 627 -25.26 -22.13 -16.25
C LEU A 627 -26.28 -21.37 -17.11
N ALA A 628 -27.11 -22.12 -17.82
CA ALA A 628 -28.14 -21.58 -18.72
C ALA A 628 -29.52 -21.54 -18.05
N GLU A 629 -30.46 -20.81 -18.66
CA GLU A 629 -31.85 -20.69 -18.22
C GLU A 629 -32.01 -20.14 -16.78
N VAL A 630 -31.09 -19.27 -16.37
CA VAL A 630 -31.09 -18.65 -15.04
C VAL A 630 -31.83 -17.32 -15.04
N HIS A 631 -32.90 -17.20 -14.26
CA HIS A 631 -33.61 -15.94 -14.07
C HIS A 631 -32.77 -14.94 -13.22
N PRO A 632 -32.89 -13.61 -13.38
CA PRO A 632 -32.20 -12.62 -12.56
C PRO A 632 -32.24 -12.90 -11.04
N ASP A 633 -33.41 -13.26 -10.50
CA ASP A 633 -33.61 -13.53 -9.06
C ASP A 633 -32.88 -14.81 -8.58
N GLN A 634 -32.48 -15.67 -9.51
CA GLN A 634 -31.83 -16.94 -9.24
C GLN A 634 -30.30 -16.87 -9.41
N LYS A 635 -29.76 -15.80 -10.00
CA LYS A 635 -28.32 -15.64 -10.24
C LYS A 635 -27.50 -15.74 -8.95
N ALA A 636 -27.97 -15.10 -7.89
CA ALA A 636 -27.33 -15.15 -6.57
C ALA A 636 -27.33 -16.58 -5.97
N GLU A 637 -28.39 -17.36 -6.18
CA GLU A 637 -28.45 -18.75 -5.70
C GLU A 637 -27.44 -19.65 -6.43
N GLN A 638 -27.23 -19.43 -7.73
CA GLN A 638 -26.22 -20.15 -8.48
C GLN A 638 -24.80 -19.85 -7.99
N VAL A 639 -24.50 -18.58 -7.70
CA VAL A 639 -23.24 -18.17 -7.08
C VAL A 639 -23.08 -18.87 -5.71
N ARG A 640 -24.13 -18.89 -4.90
CA ARG A 640 -24.13 -19.58 -3.58
C ARG A 640 -23.91 -21.08 -3.71
N SER A 641 -24.50 -21.72 -4.71
CA SER A 641 -24.32 -23.16 -4.99
C SER A 641 -22.85 -23.50 -5.28
N LEU A 642 -22.15 -22.66 -6.07
CA LEU A 642 -20.73 -22.81 -6.32
C LEU A 642 -19.89 -22.57 -5.06
N GLN A 643 -20.22 -21.57 -4.26
CA GLN A 643 -19.57 -21.32 -2.96
C GLN A 643 -19.75 -22.50 -1.99
N ALA A 644 -20.93 -23.11 -1.95
CA ALA A 644 -21.20 -24.29 -1.13
C ALA A 644 -20.37 -25.52 -1.52
N GLN A 645 -19.87 -25.58 -2.76
CA GLN A 645 -18.95 -26.61 -3.24
C GLN A 645 -17.48 -26.32 -2.85
N GLY A 646 -17.22 -25.22 -2.14
CA GLY A 646 -15.89 -24.81 -1.69
C GLY A 646 -15.13 -23.93 -2.69
N ALA A 647 -15.76 -23.51 -3.78
CA ALA A 647 -15.18 -22.54 -4.70
C ALA A 647 -15.16 -21.13 -4.09
N VAL A 648 -14.10 -20.36 -4.37
CA VAL A 648 -14.06 -18.92 -4.09
C VAL A 648 -14.40 -18.21 -5.41
N VAL A 649 -15.57 -17.59 -5.43
CA VAL A 649 -16.26 -17.21 -6.67
C VAL A 649 -16.17 -15.71 -6.91
N ALA A 650 -15.67 -15.33 -8.09
CA ALA A 650 -15.88 -14.00 -8.63
C ALA A 650 -17.11 -14.00 -9.54
N MET A 651 -18.01 -13.04 -9.37
CA MET A 651 -19.09 -12.75 -10.32
C MET A 651 -18.73 -11.53 -11.13
N VAL A 652 -18.91 -11.59 -12.45
CA VAL A 652 -18.62 -10.49 -13.38
C VAL A 652 -19.89 -10.14 -14.14
N GLY A 653 -20.30 -8.87 -14.11
CA GLY A 653 -21.52 -8.39 -14.78
C GLY A 653 -21.46 -6.90 -15.09
N ASP A 654 -22.43 -6.39 -15.85
CA ASP A 654 -22.49 -4.98 -16.30
C ASP A 654 -23.75 -4.25 -15.81
N GLY A 655 -24.76 -4.98 -15.30
CA GLY A 655 -26.11 -4.44 -15.08
C GLY A 655 -26.60 -4.41 -13.63
N VAL A 656 -27.67 -3.62 -13.42
CA VAL A 656 -28.50 -3.62 -12.20
C VAL A 656 -29.03 -5.02 -11.88
N ASN A 657 -29.32 -5.81 -12.92
CA ASN A 657 -29.85 -7.17 -12.80
C ASN A 657 -28.86 -8.14 -12.14
N ASP A 658 -27.56 -7.83 -12.16
CA ASP A 658 -26.52 -8.67 -11.59
C ASP A 658 -26.07 -8.21 -10.21
N ALA A 659 -26.51 -7.04 -9.75
CA ALA A 659 -26.14 -6.50 -8.44
C ALA A 659 -26.36 -7.49 -7.29
N PRO A 660 -27.46 -8.27 -7.22
CA PRO A 660 -27.62 -9.30 -6.19
C PRO A 660 -26.58 -10.44 -6.28
N ALA A 661 -26.19 -10.82 -7.49
CA ALA A 661 -25.20 -11.87 -7.71
C ALA A 661 -23.76 -11.37 -7.44
N LEU A 662 -23.46 -10.12 -7.83
CA LEU A 662 -22.21 -9.43 -7.51
C LEU A 662 -22.01 -9.32 -5.99
N ALA A 663 -23.05 -8.94 -5.25
CA ALA A 663 -22.99 -8.81 -3.80
C ALA A 663 -22.93 -10.17 -3.06
N GLN A 664 -23.43 -11.25 -3.67
CA GLN A 664 -23.38 -12.60 -3.10
C GLN A 664 -22.01 -13.29 -3.33
N ALA A 665 -21.29 -12.90 -4.38
CA ALA A 665 -19.98 -13.44 -4.71
C ALA A 665 -18.93 -13.10 -3.64
N ASP A 666 -17.84 -13.88 -3.59
CA ASP A 666 -16.70 -13.52 -2.75
C ASP A 666 -15.98 -12.27 -3.31
N LEU A 667 -16.08 -12.06 -4.63
CA LEU A 667 -15.63 -10.87 -5.31
C LEU A 667 -16.59 -10.46 -6.44
N GLY A 668 -17.24 -9.32 -6.30
CA GLY A 668 -18.05 -8.72 -7.37
C GLY A 668 -17.20 -7.85 -8.30
N ILE A 669 -17.26 -8.11 -9.61
CA ILE A 669 -16.56 -7.30 -10.63
C ILE A 669 -17.59 -6.71 -11.60
N ALA A 670 -17.70 -5.38 -11.64
CA ALA A 670 -18.54 -4.68 -12.60
C ALA A 670 -17.74 -4.30 -13.86
N ILE A 671 -18.35 -4.41 -15.05
CA ILE A 671 -17.77 -3.98 -16.33
C ILE A 671 -18.52 -2.79 -16.92
N GLY A 672 -17.78 -1.81 -17.45
CA GLY A 672 -18.30 -0.66 -18.18
C GLY A 672 -18.87 0.45 -17.27
N THR A 673 -19.62 1.36 -17.88
CA THR A 673 -20.32 2.47 -17.21
C THR A 673 -21.61 2.03 -16.53
N GLY A 674 -21.71 0.74 -16.15
CA GLY A 674 -22.90 0.13 -15.57
C GLY A 674 -23.54 1.01 -14.49
N ALA A 675 -24.87 1.01 -14.45
CA ALA A 675 -25.68 1.86 -13.57
C ALA A 675 -25.11 1.95 -12.15
N ASP A 676 -25.25 3.11 -11.49
CA ASP A 676 -24.66 3.43 -10.18
C ASP A 676 -24.78 2.29 -9.15
N VAL A 677 -25.87 1.51 -9.22
CA VAL A 677 -26.14 0.33 -8.40
C VAL A 677 -25.12 -0.82 -8.57
N ALA A 678 -24.68 -1.12 -9.79
CA ALA A 678 -23.69 -2.18 -10.06
C ALA A 678 -22.28 -1.76 -9.64
N VAL A 679 -21.96 -0.48 -9.79
CA VAL A 679 -20.74 0.12 -9.25
C VAL A 679 -20.76 0.08 -7.72
N GLU A 680 -21.88 0.43 -7.09
CA GLU A 680 -22.03 0.37 -5.64
C GLU A 680 -21.99 -1.06 -5.09
N ALA A 681 -22.49 -2.05 -5.82
CA ALA A 681 -22.50 -3.45 -5.42
C ALA A 681 -21.19 -4.23 -5.72
N SER A 682 -20.24 -3.66 -6.46
CA SER A 682 -18.99 -4.33 -6.86
C SER A 682 -17.78 -3.97 -5.99
N ASP A 683 -16.89 -4.94 -5.83
CA ASP A 683 -15.59 -4.79 -5.17
C ASP A 683 -14.54 -4.27 -6.15
N ILE A 684 -14.66 -4.61 -7.43
CA ILE A 684 -13.82 -4.11 -8.51
C ILE A 684 -14.71 -3.58 -9.63
N THR A 685 -14.40 -2.41 -10.16
CA THR A 685 -15.12 -1.82 -11.30
C THR A 685 -14.15 -1.55 -12.43
N LEU A 686 -14.47 -2.02 -13.63
CA LEU A 686 -13.77 -1.71 -14.86
C LEU A 686 -14.47 -0.53 -15.52
N VAL A 687 -13.76 0.58 -15.75
CA VAL A 687 -14.33 1.77 -16.39
C VAL A 687 -14.65 1.49 -17.86
N GLY A 688 -13.81 0.71 -18.53
CA GLY A 688 -14.01 0.26 -19.91
C GLY A 688 -14.89 -0.98 -20.02
N GLY A 689 -15.44 -1.21 -21.21
CA GLY A 689 -16.27 -2.37 -21.54
C GLY A 689 -15.48 -3.65 -21.85
N ASP A 690 -14.16 -3.57 -21.92
CA ASP A 690 -13.27 -4.67 -22.32
C ASP A 690 -13.11 -5.75 -21.21
N PRO A 691 -13.55 -7.01 -21.46
CA PRO A 691 -13.41 -8.14 -20.54
C PRO A 691 -11.97 -8.51 -20.14
N HIS A 692 -10.95 -8.12 -20.90
CA HIS A 692 -9.55 -8.32 -20.49
C HIS A 692 -9.22 -7.62 -19.17
N GLY A 693 -9.94 -6.53 -18.85
CA GLY A 693 -9.77 -5.82 -17.59
C GLY A 693 -9.98 -6.72 -16.37
N VAL A 694 -10.80 -7.77 -16.48
CA VAL A 694 -11.04 -8.74 -15.40
C VAL A 694 -9.75 -9.51 -15.07
N ALA A 695 -9.09 -10.08 -16.08
CA ALA A 695 -7.85 -10.81 -15.89
C ALA A 695 -6.73 -9.90 -15.37
N ALA A 696 -6.64 -8.67 -15.91
CA ALA A 696 -5.69 -7.67 -15.46
C ALA A 696 -5.90 -7.25 -14.00
N ALA A 697 -7.16 -7.06 -13.57
CA ALA A 697 -7.50 -6.72 -12.18
C ALA A 697 -7.12 -7.84 -11.22
N ILE A 698 -7.40 -9.10 -11.57
CA ILE A 698 -7.01 -10.26 -10.76
C ILE A 698 -5.48 -10.36 -10.69
N ALA A 699 -4.77 -10.21 -11.81
CA ALA A 699 -3.31 -10.27 -11.84
C ALA A 699 -2.65 -9.16 -11.01
N LEU A 700 -3.12 -7.91 -11.13
CA LEU A 700 -2.67 -6.78 -10.32
C LEU A 700 -2.91 -7.03 -8.82
N SER A 701 -4.09 -7.56 -8.48
CA SER A 701 -4.45 -7.90 -7.11
C SER A 701 -3.53 -8.97 -6.52
N ARG A 702 -3.32 -10.07 -7.26
CA ARG A 702 -2.39 -11.15 -6.89
C ARG A 702 -0.97 -10.64 -6.67
N ARG A 703 -0.48 -9.78 -7.56
CA ARG A 703 0.86 -9.17 -7.46
C ARG A 703 0.97 -8.23 -6.26
N THR A 704 -0.06 -7.43 -6.00
CA THR A 704 -0.10 -6.54 -4.84
C THR A 704 -0.06 -7.31 -3.53
N VAL A 705 -0.87 -8.37 -3.38
CA VAL A 705 -0.85 -9.23 -2.19
C VAL A 705 0.46 -9.98 -2.03
N ALA A 706 1.08 -10.44 -3.13
CA ALA A 706 2.40 -11.06 -3.08
C ALA A 706 3.47 -10.07 -2.57
N THR A 707 3.43 -8.82 -3.02
CA THR A 707 4.30 -7.74 -2.53
C THR A 707 4.07 -7.47 -1.04
N ILE A 708 2.81 -7.42 -0.57
CA ILE A 708 2.49 -7.26 0.85
C ILE A 708 3.09 -8.39 1.69
N LYS A 709 2.88 -9.66 1.26
CA LYS A 709 3.42 -10.83 1.96
C LYS A 709 4.95 -10.80 2.01
N SER A 710 5.59 -10.46 0.90
CA SER A 710 7.05 -10.33 0.84
C SER A 710 7.55 -9.23 1.77
N ASN A 711 6.93 -8.05 1.73
CA ASN A 711 7.29 -6.92 2.59
C ASN A 711 7.15 -7.26 4.08
N LEU A 712 6.05 -7.91 4.47
CA LEU A 712 5.83 -8.34 5.85
C LEU A 712 6.85 -9.42 6.27
N PHE A 713 7.10 -10.41 5.40
CA PHE A 713 8.12 -11.44 5.67
C PHE A 713 9.49 -10.81 5.93
N TRP A 714 9.96 -9.95 5.02
CA TRP A 714 11.27 -9.31 5.17
C TRP A 714 11.29 -8.34 6.35
N ALA A 715 10.22 -7.56 6.59
CA ALA A 715 10.14 -6.67 7.73
C ALA A 715 10.42 -7.42 9.05
N PHE A 716 9.85 -8.61 9.25
CA PHE A 716 10.09 -9.42 10.45
C PHE A 716 11.35 -10.29 10.42
N ALA A 717 11.71 -10.85 9.26
CA ALA A 717 12.80 -11.82 9.16
C ALA A 717 14.13 -11.22 9.65
N TYR A 718 14.41 -9.96 9.30
CA TYR A 718 15.59 -9.26 9.82
C TYR A 718 15.55 -9.08 11.34
N ASN A 719 14.42 -8.63 11.90
CA ASN A 719 14.31 -8.42 13.34
C ASN A 719 14.52 -9.74 14.09
N VAL A 720 13.81 -10.81 13.68
CA VAL A 720 13.89 -12.12 14.34
C VAL A 720 15.29 -12.70 14.25
N LEU A 721 15.99 -12.56 13.12
CA LEU A 721 17.35 -13.05 12.94
C LEU A 721 18.39 -12.25 13.73
N LEU A 722 18.22 -10.92 13.82
CA LEU A 722 19.22 -10.02 14.41
C LEU A 722 19.02 -9.77 15.91
N ILE A 723 17.84 -10.04 16.48
CA ILE A 723 17.62 -9.96 17.94
C ILE A 723 18.61 -10.88 18.70
N PRO A 724 18.77 -12.17 18.36
CA PRO A 724 19.77 -13.02 19.02
C PRO A 724 21.21 -12.52 18.85
N VAL A 725 21.54 -11.95 17.68
CA VAL A 725 22.86 -11.36 17.43
C VAL A 725 23.10 -10.17 18.35
N ALA A 726 22.12 -9.27 18.48
CA ALA A 726 22.16 -8.12 19.37
C ALA A 726 22.17 -8.49 20.86
N ALA A 727 21.48 -9.58 21.23
CA ALA A 727 21.40 -10.06 22.61
C ALA A 727 22.72 -10.68 23.12
N GLY A 728 23.67 -10.98 22.23
CA GLY A 728 24.96 -11.55 22.61
C GLY A 728 25.47 -12.66 21.69
N GLY A 729 24.72 -13.07 20.67
CA GLY A 729 25.19 -14.08 19.71
C GLY A 729 26.47 -13.67 18.98
N LEU A 730 26.64 -12.37 18.67
CA LEU A 730 27.89 -11.85 18.10
C LEU A 730 29.07 -12.03 19.05
N TYR A 731 28.85 -11.77 20.34
CA TYR A 731 29.88 -11.86 21.37
C TYR A 731 30.47 -13.27 21.49
N LEU A 732 29.62 -14.30 21.38
CA LEU A 732 30.08 -15.70 21.42
C LEU A 732 31.03 -16.06 20.26
N LEU A 733 30.90 -15.38 19.12
CA LEU A 733 31.69 -15.64 17.92
C LEU A 733 32.93 -14.75 17.83
N THR A 734 32.83 -13.49 18.27
CA THR A 734 33.86 -12.50 18.00
C THR A 734 34.45 -11.83 19.24
N GLY A 735 33.78 -11.93 20.39
CA GLY A 735 34.10 -11.20 21.61
C GLY A 735 33.47 -9.80 21.70
N ASP A 736 32.72 -9.36 20.70
CA ASP A 736 32.14 -8.01 20.64
C ASP A 736 30.61 -8.01 20.66
N LEU A 737 30.03 -6.99 21.29
CA LEU A 737 28.59 -6.72 21.21
C LEU A 737 28.23 -5.93 19.94
N LEU A 738 26.98 -6.07 19.49
CA LEU A 738 26.49 -5.29 18.35
C LEU A 738 26.41 -3.80 18.70
N ASN A 739 27.06 -2.96 17.92
CA ASN A 739 26.98 -1.51 18.07
C ASN A 739 25.55 -0.99 17.77
N PRO A 740 24.93 -0.22 18.67
CA PRO A 740 23.59 0.36 18.48
C PRO A 740 23.39 1.17 17.20
N GLY A 741 24.43 1.90 16.75
CA GLY A 741 24.41 2.67 15.51
C GLY A 741 24.35 1.78 14.26
N LEU A 742 25.09 0.66 14.25
CA LEU A 742 25.00 -0.34 13.18
C LEU A 742 23.61 -1.01 13.16
N ALA A 743 23.04 -1.29 14.34
CA ALA A 743 21.68 -1.79 14.45
C ALA A 743 20.66 -0.80 13.85
N ALA A 744 20.79 0.50 14.14
CA ALA A 744 19.92 1.54 13.58
C ALA A 744 20.06 1.67 12.05
N ALA A 745 21.27 1.55 11.51
CA ALA A 745 21.52 1.58 10.07
C ALA A 745 20.89 0.37 9.35
N ALA A 746 21.02 -0.83 9.91
CA ALA A 746 20.36 -2.03 9.38
C ALA A 746 18.83 -1.87 9.33
N MET A 747 18.25 -1.26 10.37
CA MET A 747 16.81 -0.99 10.43
C MET A 747 16.31 0.03 9.39
N ALA A 748 17.11 1.06 9.11
CA ALA A 748 16.80 2.03 8.04
C ALA A 748 16.75 1.34 6.67
N LEU A 749 17.69 0.43 6.39
CA LEU A 749 17.76 -0.31 5.13
C LEU A 749 16.58 -1.28 4.95
N SER A 750 16.09 -1.89 6.03
CA SER A 750 14.86 -2.69 6.00
C SER A 750 13.66 -1.85 5.52
N SER A 751 13.51 -0.62 6.01
CA SER A 751 12.43 0.29 5.57
C SER A 751 12.56 0.68 4.09
N VAL A 752 13.78 0.92 3.62
CA VAL A 752 14.05 1.17 2.19
C VAL A 752 13.62 -0.01 1.34
N SER A 753 13.95 -1.24 1.74
CA SER A 753 13.63 -2.46 0.98
C SER A 753 12.12 -2.64 0.77
N VAL A 754 11.33 -2.39 1.81
CA VAL A 754 9.86 -2.50 1.77
C VAL A 754 9.23 -1.42 0.88
N VAL A 755 9.71 -0.17 1.00
CA VAL A 755 9.19 0.95 0.20
C VAL A 755 9.54 0.76 -1.28
N THR A 756 10.79 0.44 -1.60
CA THR A 756 11.20 0.27 -3.01
C THR A 756 10.54 -0.94 -3.64
N ASN A 757 10.35 -2.03 -2.89
CA ASN A 757 9.63 -3.20 -3.39
C ASN A 757 8.15 -2.89 -3.67
N SER A 758 7.50 -2.07 -2.82
CA SER A 758 6.14 -1.59 -3.07
C SER A 758 6.06 -0.72 -4.34
N LEU A 759 7.05 0.15 -4.56
CA LEU A 759 7.09 1.04 -5.74
C LEU A 759 7.26 0.28 -7.06
N ARG A 760 7.76 -0.95 -7.06
CA ARG A 760 7.85 -1.81 -8.27
C ARG A 760 6.48 -2.11 -8.87
N LEU A 761 5.40 -2.02 -8.09
CA LEU A 761 4.04 -2.18 -8.61
C LEU A 761 3.68 -1.09 -9.65
N ARG A 762 4.35 0.06 -9.64
CA ARG A 762 4.13 1.13 -10.65
C ARG A 762 4.45 0.71 -12.08
N SER A 763 5.34 -0.27 -12.26
CA SER A 763 5.70 -0.77 -13.60
C SER A 763 4.68 -1.75 -14.16
N PHE A 764 3.63 -2.11 -13.41
CA PHE A 764 2.54 -2.93 -13.92
C PHE A 764 1.88 -2.24 -15.11
N ARG A 765 1.61 -3.00 -16.17
CA ARG A 765 0.90 -2.53 -17.37
C ARG A 765 -0.23 -3.50 -17.65
N ARG A 766 -1.31 -2.98 -18.24
CA ARG A 766 -2.35 -3.83 -18.82
C ARG A 766 -1.70 -4.60 -19.99
N PRO A 767 -1.82 -5.94 -20.03
CA PRO A 767 -1.29 -6.73 -21.15
C PRO A 767 -1.97 -6.32 -22.45
N ALA A 768 -1.24 -6.37 -23.56
CA ALA A 768 -1.86 -6.18 -24.87
C ALA A 768 -2.73 -7.40 -25.24
N PRO A 769 -3.76 -7.25 -26.10
CA PRO A 769 -4.56 -8.37 -26.57
C PRO A 769 -3.68 -9.48 -27.17
N GLY A 770 -3.71 -10.68 -26.57
CA GLY A 770 -2.90 -11.84 -26.96
C GLY A 770 -1.62 -12.06 -26.15
N GLU A 771 -1.29 -11.15 -25.22
CA GLU A 771 -0.19 -11.31 -24.28
C GLU A 771 -0.66 -12.08 -23.03
N VAL A 772 -0.39 -13.38 -22.98
CA VAL A 772 -0.91 -14.25 -21.92
C VAL A 772 -0.27 -13.89 -20.56
N LEU A 773 -1.09 -13.41 -19.63
CA LEU A 773 -0.76 -13.30 -18.20
C LEU A 773 -0.60 -14.70 -17.58
N THR A 774 0.58 -15.28 -17.73
CA THR A 774 0.93 -16.47 -16.96
C THR A 774 1.23 -16.09 -15.51
N ASN A 775 0.99 -17.03 -14.58
CA ASN A 775 1.55 -16.89 -13.24
C ASN A 775 3.05 -16.58 -13.35
N PRO A 776 3.59 -15.61 -12.57
CA PRO A 776 4.99 -15.24 -12.67
C PRO A 776 5.86 -16.49 -12.56
N GLY A 777 6.65 -16.71 -13.62
CA GLY A 777 7.49 -17.89 -13.76
C GLY A 777 8.53 -17.94 -12.64
N LEU A 778 9.21 -19.08 -12.51
CA LEU A 778 10.25 -19.26 -11.50
C LEU A 778 11.32 -18.14 -11.60
N ALA A 779 11.67 -17.72 -12.81
CA ALA A 779 12.61 -16.63 -13.07
C ALA A 779 12.15 -15.27 -12.51
N ASP A 780 10.87 -14.91 -12.66
CA ASP A 780 10.33 -13.66 -12.12
C ASP A 780 10.30 -13.68 -10.59
N ARG A 781 9.94 -14.83 -9.99
CA ARG A 781 10.00 -15.03 -8.53
C ARG A 781 11.43 -14.93 -8.01
N ILE A 782 12.39 -15.53 -8.72
CA ILE A 782 13.82 -15.44 -8.38
C ILE A 782 14.30 -14.00 -8.49
N ARG A 783 13.89 -13.24 -9.51
CA ARG A 783 14.24 -11.82 -9.64
C ARG A 783 13.64 -10.99 -8.51
N ASP A 784 12.40 -11.27 -8.11
CA ASP A 784 11.72 -10.55 -7.03
C ASP A 784 12.37 -10.82 -5.67
N VAL A 785 12.69 -12.08 -5.37
CA VAL A 785 13.43 -12.48 -4.16
C VAL A 785 14.87 -11.98 -4.23
N GLY A 786 15.51 -12.06 -5.40
CA GLY A 786 16.89 -11.63 -5.64
C GLY A 786 17.10 -10.14 -5.44
N TYR A 787 16.10 -9.30 -5.77
CA TYR A 787 16.14 -7.87 -5.46
C TYR A 787 16.20 -7.61 -3.95
N LEU A 788 15.33 -8.26 -3.19
CA LEU A 788 15.26 -8.10 -1.73
C LEU A 788 16.47 -8.73 -1.03
N ALA A 789 16.90 -9.90 -1.49
CA ALA A 789 18.13 -10.55 -1.04
C ALA A 789 19.38 -9.73 -1.39
N GLY A 790 19.38 -9.04 -2.53
CA GLY A 790 20.45 -8.11 -2.92
C GLY A 790 20.54 -6.92 -1.97
N ILE A 791 19.40 -6.31 -1.61
CA ILE A 791 19.37 -5.25 -0.59
C ILE A 791 19.83 -5.80 0.77
N ALA A 792 19.42 -7.02 1.14
CA ALA A 792 19.88 -7.73 2.33
C ALA A 792 21.41 -7.85 2.34
N ALA A 793 21.97 -8.34 1.24
CA ALA A 793 23.39 -8.58 1.09
C ALA A 793 24.17 -7.27 1.17
N VAL A 794 23.68 -6.18 0.57
CA VAL A 794 24.29 -4.85 0.69
C VAL A 794 24.25 -4.37 2.14
N ALA A 795 23.12 -4.50 2.83
CA ALA A 795 22.99 -4.11 4.24
C ALA A 795 23.95 -4.90 5.14
N ILE A 796 24.03 -6.21 4.94
CA ILE A 796 24.94 -7.09 5.66
C ILE A 796 26.39 -6.73 5.32
N SER A 797 26.71 -6.45 4.06
CA SER A 797 28.06 -6.07 3.62
C SER A 797 28.51 -4.75 4.25
N ILE A 798 27.61 -3.77 4.35
CA ILE A 798 27.88 -2.50 5.04
C ILE A 798 28.11 -2.74 6.53
N ALA A 799 27.27 -3.56 7.18
CA ALA A 799 27.41 -3.88 8.59
C ALA A 799 28.71 -4.64 8.90
N VAL A 800 29.02 -5.67 8.10
CA VAL A 800 30.25 -6.47 8.20
C VAL A 800 31.48 -5.64 7.87
N GLY A 801 31.41 -4.78 6.85
CA GLY A 801 32.50 -3.87 6.49
C GLY A 801 32.78 -2.85 7.59
N GLY A 802 31.72 -2.23 8.16
CA GLY A 802 31.84 -1.32 9.29
C GLY A 802 32.39 -2.00 10.54
N TYR A 803 31.93 -3.21 10.84
CA TYR A 803 32.44 -4.02 11.94
C TYR A 803 33.90 -4.46 11.73
N GLY A 804 34.24 -4.96 10.53
CA GLY A 804 35.58 -5.39 10.17
C GLY A 804 36.59 -4.24 10.22
N TRP A 805 36.21 -3.06 9.73
CA TRP A 805 37.01 -1.85 9.80
C TRP A 805 37.24 -1.37 11.25
N SER A 806 36.20 -1.43 12.09
CA SER A 806 36.33 -1.16 13.52
C SER A 806 37.33 -2.10 14.20
N ARG A 807 37.27 -3.40 13.87
CA ARG A 807 38.14 -4.42 14.45
C ARG A 807 39.58 -4.35 13.94
N SER A 808 39.80 -4.10 12.65
CA SER A 808 41.16 -4.01 12.07
C SER A 808 41.95 -2.86 12.68
N ASN A 809 41.30 -1.73 12.95
CA ASN A 809 41.94 -0.60 13.63
C ASN A 809 42.28 -0.92 15.09
N ALA A 810 41.50 -1.76 15.77
CA ALA A 810 41.79 -2.18 17.14
C ALA A 810 42.95 -3.19 17.22
N ALA A 811 43.08 -4.09 16.25
CA ALA A 811 44.09 -5.15 16.24
C ALA A 811 45.51 -4.68 15.88
N ALA A 812 45.66 -3.50 15.28
CA ALA A 812 46.96 -2.96 14.86
C ALA A 812 47.82 -2.37 16.01
N LEU A 813 47.34 -2.42 17.26
CA LEU A 813 47.99 -1.80 18.40
C LEU A 813 48.92 -2.79 19.14
N PRO A 814 50.24 -2.54 19.25
CA PRO A 814 51.14 -3.35 20.07
C PRO A 814 50.61 -3.41 21.52
N THR A 815 50.35 -4.63 21.99
CA THR A 815 49.67 -4.90 23.26
C THR A 815 50.61 -5.51 24.28
N ILE A 816 50.72 -4.91 25.46
CA ILE A 816 51.59 -5.33 26.55
C ILE A 816 50.74 -5.86 27.70
N PRO A 817 50.84 -7.15 28.07
CA PRO A 817 50.22 -7.67 29.27
C PRO A 817 51.03 -7.30 30.52
N VAL A 818 50.36 -6.82 31.54
CA VAL A 818 50.94 -6.42 32.84
C VAL A 818 50.05 -6.98 33.94
N SER A 819 50.65 -7.52 35.01
CA SER A 819 49.91 -8.09 36.13
C SER A 819 50.37 -7.55 37.48
N ALA A 820 49.44 -7.40 38.42
CA ALA A 820 49.71 -7.03 39.80
C ALA A 820 49.32 -8.18 40.74
N GLN A 821 50.27 -8.67 41.55
CA GLN A 821 50.09 -9.73 42.53
C GLN A 821 50.86 -9.45 43.83
N SER A 822 50.19 -9.50 44.97
CA SER A 822 50.74 -9.29 46.32
C SER A 822 51.59 -8.03 46.46
N PHE A 823 51.10 -6.89 45.94
CA PHE A 823 51.84 -5.62 45.85
C PHE A 823 53.13 -5.67 45.02
N LYS A 824 53.27 -6.67 44.14
CA LYS A 824 54.35 -6.75 43.16
C LYS A 824 53.80 -6.53 41.76
N TYR A 825 54.52 -5.71 41.01
CA TYR A 825 54.28 -5.44 39.60
C TYR A 825 55.11 -6.41 38.73
N ASP A 826 54.45 -7.20 37.90
CA ASP A 826 55.08 -8.20 37.01
C ASP A 826 54.64 -8.01 35.54
N PRO A 827 55.57 -7.72 34.61
CA PRO A 827 57.02 -7.58 34.82
C PRO A 827 57.41 -6.22 35.41
N ALA A 828 58.36 -6.23 36.36
CA ALA A 828 58.95 -5.03 36.97
C ALA A 828 59.58 -4.06 35.94
N THR A 829 60.01 -4.59 34.80
CA THR A 829 60.48 -3.81 33.65
C THR A 829 59.84 -4.31 32.38
N VAL A 830 59.09 -3.45 31.72
CA VAL A 830 58.46 -3.67 30.42
C VAL A 830 59.33 -3.00 29.35
N ARG A 831 59.73 -3.74 28.31
CA ARG A 831 60.47 -3.18 27.17
C ARG A 831 59.63 -3.23 25.90
N ILE A 832 59.60 -2.13 25.16
CA ILE A 832 58.89 -2.05 23.87
C ILE A 832 59.71 -1.32 22.83
N ALA A 833 59.70 -1.86 21.61
CA ALA A 833 60.22 -1.16 20.44
C ALA A 833 59.07 -0.37 19.80
N ALA A 834 59.17 0.96 19.81
CA ALA A 834 58.14 1.84 19.27
C ALA A 834 58.75 3.17 18.79
N GLN A 835 58.18 3.76 17.74
CA GLN A 835 58.56 5.10 17.29
C GLN A 835 57.77 6.18 18.04
N PRO A 836 58.32 7.39 18.19
CA PRO A 836 57.55 8.56 18.60
C PRO A 836 56.33 8.73 17.69
N GLY A 837 55.14 8.66 18.27
CA GLY A 837 53.87 8.65 17.56
C GLY A 837 53.14 7.31 17.57
N ASP A 838 53.75 6.19 17.97
CA ASP A 838 53.04 4.92 18.05
C ASP A 838 52.06 4.89 19.24
N LEU A 839 50.90 4.26 19.03
CA LEU A 839 49.94 3.97 20.09
C LEU A 839 50.25 2.59 20.67
N VAL A 840 50.36 2.51 21.99
CA VAL A 840 50.63 1.28 22.71
C VAL A 840 49.47 0.98 23.64
N ARG A 841 49.03 -0.27 23.58
CA ARG A 841 47.97 -0.79 24.44
C ARG A 841 48.62 -1.54 25.61
N VAL A 842 48.33 -1.14 26.83
CA VAL A 842 48.79 -1.85 28.03
C VAL A 842 47.58 -2.45 28.73
N VAL A 843 47.59 -3.77 28.91
CA VAL A 843 46.53 -4.55 29.51
C VAL A 843 46.95 -4.90 30.93
N PHE A 844 46.39 -4.22 31.91
CA PHE A 844 46.66 -4.39 33.33
C PHE A 844 45.66 -5.38 33.94
N THR A 845 46.15 -6.48 34.51
CA THR A 845 45.33 -7.43 35.25
C THR A 845 45.63 -7.31 36.75
N ASN A 846 44.63 -6.91 37.53
CA ASN A 846 44.76 -6.81 38.97
C ASN A 846 44.31 -8.12 39.64
N HIS A 847 45.26 -8.88 40.18
CA HIS A 847 44.98 -10.11 40.94
C HIS A 847 44.91 -9.89 42.45
N ASP A 848 45.13 -8.65 42.92
CA ASP A 848 45.10 -8.31 44.34
C ASP A 848 43.70 -8.01 44.84
N SER A 849 43.50 -8.16 46.15
CA SER A 849 42.24 -7.82 46.82
C SER A 849 42.01 -6.31 46.98
N ALA A 850 42.96 -5.47 46.56
CA ALA A 850 42.91 -4.02 46.65
C ALA A 850 42.71 -3.37 45.27
N PHE A 851 42.08 -2.19 45.24
CA PHE A 851 41.94 -1.39 44.03
C PHE A 851 43.29 -0.79 43.62
N HIS A 852 43.60 -0.81 42.33
CA HIS A 852 44.80 -0.18 41.77
C HIS A 852 44.41 0.83 40.69
N ASP A 853 44.96 2.03 40.81
CA ASP A 853 44.91 3.07 39.77
C ASP A 853 46.34 3.31 39.30
N TRP A 854 46.63 2.96 38.06
CA TRP A 854 47.97 3.00 37.49
C TRP A 854 48.14 4.23 36.62
N THR A 855 49.32 4.84 36.66
CA THR A 855 49.69 5.91 35.73
C THR A 855 51.11 5.71 35.21
N VAL A 856 51.42 6.31 34.07
CA VAL A 856 52.78 6.39 33.51
C VAL A 856 53.29 7.82 33.65
N ALA A 857 54.33 8.00 34.47
CA ALA A 857 54.94 9.29 34.72
C ALA A 857 55.46 9.91 33.41
N GLY A 858 54.96 11.09 33.05
CA GLY A 858 55.39 11.82 31.85
C GLY A 858 54.59 11.51 30.58
N ILE A 859 53.60 10.62 30.62
CA ILE A 859 52.65 10.39 29.53
C ILE A 859 51.25 10.83 30.00
N PRO A 860 50.69 11.94 29.44
CA PRO A 860 49.32 12.34 29.73
C PRO A 860 48.33 11.22 29.37
N ASP A 861 47.24 11.08 30.14
CA ASP A 861 46.14 10.14 29.89
C ASP A 861 46.50 8.64 29.98
N ALA A 862 47.69 8.28 30.47
CA ALA A 862 48.10 6.90 30.70
C ALA A 862 47.55 6.32 32.02
N HIS A 863 46.28 6.60 32.34
CA HIS A 863 45.62 6.17 33.58
C HIS A 863 44.83 4.88 33.41
N VAL A 864 45.03 3.89 34.29
CA VAL A 864 44.30 2.61 34.27
C VAL A 864 43.83 2.22 35.65
N ASN A 865 42.52 2.21 35.80
CA ASN A 865 41.84 1.72 36.99
C ASN A 865 41.53 0.23 36.85
N ALA A 866 42.08 -0.60 37.73
CA ALA A 866 41.82 -2.03 37.79
C ALA A 866 41.38 -2.44 39.21
N ARG A 867 40.15 -2.95 39.34
CA ARG A 867 39.62 -3.52 40.59
C ARG A 867 40.15 -4.93 40.85
N PRO A 868 40.01 -5.48 42.07
CA PRO A 868 40.33 -6.87 42.36
C PRO A 868 39.70 -7.84 41.36
N GLY A 869 40.54 -8.63 40.67
CA GLY A 869 40.14 -9.59 39.65
C GLY A 869 39.81 -9.00 38.28
N GLN A 870 39.99 -7.69 38.07
CA GLN A 870 39.67 -7.02 36.80
C GLN A 870 40.90 -6.89 35.90
N THR A 871 40.70 -7.12 34.61
CA THR A 871 41.63 -6.70 33.55
C THR A 871 41.14 -5.38 32.97
N ALA A 872 41.97 -4.35 33.04
CA ALA A 872 41.73 -3.03 32.48
C ALA A 872 42.79 -2.71 31.43
N THR A 873 42.48 -1.84 30.48
CA THR A 873 43.39 -1.53 29.37
C THR A 873 43.59 -0.03 29.28
N ALA A 874 44.84 0.44 29.26
CA ALA A 874 45.17 1.76 28.72
C ALA A 874 45.58 1.63 27.28
N THR A 875 45.27 2.64 26.48
CA THR A 875 45.98 2.89 25.24
C THR A 875 46.55 4.29 25.33
N PHE A 876 47.86 4.43 25.27
CA PHE A 876 48.51 5.74 25.30
C PHE A 876 49.55 5.84 24.20
N ARG A 877 49.85 7.08 23.82
CA ARG A 877 50.77 7.38 22.74
C ARG A 877 52.16 7.64 23.28
N ILE A 878 53.16 7.16 22.56
CA ILE A 878 54.56 7.34 22.89
C ILE A 878 55.06 8.63 22.25
N TYR A 879 55.56 9.57 23.06
CA TYR A 879 56.07 10.85 22.55
C TYR A 879 57.58 10.88 22.38
N ALA A 880 58.33 10.05 23.11
CA ALA A 880 59.77 9.92 22.98
C ALA A 880 60.22 8.51 23.38
N SER A 881 61.36 8.07 22.85
CA SER A 881 62.07 6.89 23.36
C SER A 881 62.73 7.26 24.70
N GLY A 882 62.72 6.34 25.65
CA GLY A 882 63.23 6.61 26.99
C GLY A 882 62.65 5.68 28.05
N THR A 883 63.03 5.95 29.30
CA THR A 883 62.59 5.18 30.46
C THR A 883 61.50 5.97 31.20
N TYR A 884 60.33 5.39 31.31
CA TYR A 884 59.16 5.94 32.01
C TYR A 884 58.87 5.13 33.26
N GLU A 885 58.43 5.80 34.34
CA GLU A 885 58.03 5.13 35.58
C GLU A 885 56.52 4.83 35.52
N LEU A 886 56.14 3.57 35.76
CA LEU A 886 54.76 3.18 36.02
C LEU A 886 54.57 3.10 37.53
N TRP A 887 53.50 3.66 38.08
CA TRP A 887 53.18 3.44 39.49
C TRP A 887 51.69 3.39 39.74
N CYS A 888 51.32 2.81 40.89
CA CYS A 888 49.97 2.91 41.43
C CYS A 888 49.81 4.24 42.20
N THR A 889 48.83 5.07 41.82
CA THR A 889 48.51 6.38 42.43
C THR A 889 47.79 6.25 43.77
N VAL A 890 47.27 5.07 44.10
CA VAL A 890 46.62 4.78 45.39
C VAL A 890 47.61 5.00 46.54
N LEU A 891 47.20 5.77 47.55
CA LEU A 891 48.02 6.19 48.68
C LEU A 891 48.67 4.98 49.38
N GLY A 892 49.99 4.99 49.55
CA GLY A 892 50.77 3.92 50.19
C GLY A 892 51.09 2.70 49.30
N HIS A 893 50.43 2.54 48.14
CA HIS A 893 50.70 1.40 47.26
C HIS A 893 52.05 1.51 46.56
N ARG A 894 52.43 2.71 46.12
CA ARG A 894 53.74 2.98 45.53
C ARG A 894 54.88 2.61 46.50
N GLU A 895 54.75 2.98 47.77
CA GLU A 895 55.72 2.69 48.83
C GLU A 895 55.79 1.18 49.16
N ALA A 896 54.71 0.45 48.92
CA ALA A 896 54.62 -1.01 49.09
C ALA A 896 55.20 -1.83 47.93
N GLY A 897 55.75 -1.20 46.88
CA GLY A 897 56.41 -1.87 45.75
C GLY A 897 55.60 -1.91 44.45
N MET A 898 54.49 -1.18 44.37
CA MET A 898 53.64 -1.09 43.17
C MET A 898 54.13 -0.02 42.20
N ALA A 899 55.39 -0.19 41.78
CA ALA A 899 56.04 0.62 40.77
C ALA A 899 56.82 -0.28 39.80
N GLY A 900 56.88 0.13 38.54
CA GLY A 900 57.55 -0.57 37.47
C GLY A 900 58.20 0.40 36.49
N THR A 901 58.93 -0.14 35.53
CA THR A 901 59.66 0.66 34.55
C THR A 901 59.24 0.29 33.13
N LEU A 902 58.85 1.28 32.33
CA LEU A 902 58.57 1.13 30.91
C LEU A 902 59.75 1.69 30.11
N ILE A 903 60.49 0.82 29.43
CA ILE A 903 61.60 1.22 28.56
C ILE A 903 61.10 1.19 27.12
N ILE A 904 61.16 2.34 26.47
CA ILE A 904 60.80 2.52 25.08
C ILE A 904 62.09 2.60 24.26
N GLU A 905 62.40 1.51 23.58
CA GLU A 905 63.55 1.40 22.69
C GLU A 905 63.15 1.89 21.28
N PRO A 906 63.99 2.67 20.59
CA PRO A 906 63.77 2.99 19.20
C PRO A 906 63.83 1.71 18.37
N LEU A 907 62.89 1.55 17.42
CA LEU A 907 62.93 0.43 16.47
C LEU A 907 64.30 0.40 15.77
N PRO A 908 64.93 -0.78 15.60
CA PRO A 908 66.20 -0.87 14.87
C PRO A 908 66.00 -0.27 13.50
N THR A 909 66.86 0.68 13.12
CA THR A 909 66.92 1.23 11.77
C THR A 909 67.21 0.07 10.81
N THR A 910 66.17 -0.52 10.24
CA THR A 910 66.31 -1.36 9.05
C THR A 910 66.97 -0.49 8.02
N THR A 911 68.20 -0.86 7.67
CA THR A 911 69.01 -0.25 6.64
C THR A 911 68.14 -0.18 5.38
N ASN A 912 67.81 1.04 4.95
CA ASN A 912 67.16 1.30 3.67
C ASN A 912 68.01 0.65 2.57
N HIS A 913 67.57 -0.50 2.06
CA HIS A 913 67.82 -0.78 0.65
C HIS A 913 66.84 0.10 -0.13
N TYR A 914 67.33 1.27 -0.54
CA TYR A 914 66.82 1.95 -1.71
C TYR A 914 66.83 0.94 -2.87
N ILE A 915 65.66 0.53 -3.32
CA ILE A 915 65.45 0.20 -4.73
C ILE A 915 64.67 1.40 -5.28
N GLU A 916 65.40 2.25 -5.99
CA GLU A 916 64.82 3.07 -7.05
C GLU A 916 64.13 2.13 -8.04
N GLU A 917 62.87 2.37 -8.37
CA GLU A 917 62.40 2.61 -9.76
C GLU A 917 60.86 2.65 -9.84
N GLU A 918 60.43 3.69 -10.59
CA GLU A 918 59.12 4.04 -11.20
C GLU A 918 57.85 4.23 -10.34
#